data_AF-A0A7V4GAZ4-F1
#
_entry.id   AF-A0A7V4GAZ4-F1
#
_cell.length_a   1.000
_cell.length_b   1.000
_cell.length_c   1.000
_cell.angle_alpha   90.00
_cell.angle_beta   90.00
_cell.angle_gamma   90.00
#
_symmetry.space_group_name_H-M   'P 1'
#
loop_
_entity.id
_entity.type
_entity.pdbx_description
1 polymer ?
#
loop_
_entity_poly.entity_id
_entity_poly.type
_entity_poly.pdbx_seq_one_letter_code
_entity_poly.pdbx_strand_id
1 'polypeptide(L)'
;MRKTEGVGSRRDHEPSGRNRCAIAQKLRRHPDLVGSLLQLTAAGATPGCGCRAAGGGPRGNEETDSMSLPKAYAGRILRVDLSTGRSETLPTDRYAGRFLGGRGTATAIYWDEVPPEAAFDAPENRLIVAFGPLCGMSGGLGGSRWGIFGKSPFPAAARGAGDRFCYGNLGGAFGAELRFAGYDGLVVQGVSARPVWLEIEDDRVALREADDLWGRGALETRAALGERRPGFRTLAIGPAGENRVPLATVQADGDASCSGGMGAVFGAKRLKAVAVRGSRRSVPIADREALRRIDAWIRGLGRGNVKVWGLDFMAHGPETRRAPCYGCMGHCLRVRYTARDGDAGKFMCQSRYFYLHHAWNYYGEENEVPFRANRLCDAWGLDTWEVQGLIDWLLAARAAGFSVEHELELDLSRLGSLEFLEDLVRRIAERRGAGERLALGAQGLARTFGGAAARLDARCDPYDPRYCTVNALLYPFETREPIQQLHEAGLVLSQWSSWAKGVPEAHISSAVVRGIAERFWGGRAAADMTTLDGKAEAAHRIQDRQLAKECLGVCDWMFPLIDLPPGDDHVGDPTVESRILSAALGSPFGEADLCRIGERVFHLQRAVLLREGHRAVEDDALPAAWHDEPIRTHVADPDLLAPGPGGRVVSQLGRRLHRRDFARLREEYYERRGWDVPTGLPTRAGLAALDLADVGAGLEARGLLAPRARRPGPLRRLRRAWERFGERRRCLEPEARRAAPPTGPSLRGEALRAVLEAERAKFGLEAVRRNFRGWNKVMQYHFPDIGEYWVLRFVDGEVQPPERLEGPVERPDIRYELDTRTLRAMSNRELSGEKAYLTRRLRIKAAFADLLKLQSLNRL
;
A
#
# COMPACT_ATOMS: atom_id res chain seq x y z
N MET A 1 -3.20 67.04 1.44
CA MET A 1 -2.82 67.78 0.22
C MET A 1 -1.70 66.98 -0.47
N ARG A 2 -2.04 66.16 -1.48
CA ARG A 2 -1.73 66.34 -2.92
C ARG A 2 -0.22 66.34 -3.23
N LYS A 3 0.29 65.25 -3.82
CA LYS A 3 0.64 65.03 -5.26
C LYS A 3 2.14 65.34 -5.50
N THR A 4 2.95 64.64 -6.29
CA THR A 4 2.84 64.01 -7.63
C THR A 4 4.13 63.18 -7.86
N GLU A 5 4.08 61.94 -8.36
CA GLU A 5 4.25 61.47 -9.77
C GLU A 5 5.61 61.69 -10.45
N GLY A 6 6.13 60.60 -11.05
CA GLY A 6 7.28 60.61 -11.96
C GLY A 6 7.56 59.21 -12.56
N VAL A 7 7.00 58.97 -13.75
CA VAL A 7 7.07 57.76 -14.57
C VAL A 7 8.41 57.66 -15.33
N GLY A 8 8.94 56.44 -15.52
CA GLY A 8 10.07 56.14 -16.41
C GLY A 8 9.95 54.72 -16.99
N SER A 9 10.06 54.61 -18.30
CA SER A 9 9.53 53.56 -19.17
C SER A 9 10.36 52.26 -19.23
N ARG A 10 9.64 51.14 -19.38
CA ARG A 10 10.17 49.85 -19.86
C ARG A 10 10.36 49.91 -21.37
N ARG A 11 11.51 49.44 -21.86
CA ARG A 11 11.68 49.00 -23.25
C ARG A 11 11.95 47.50 -23.27
N ASP A 12 11.21 46.85 -24.15
CA ASP A 12 11.27 45.45 -24.52
C ASP A 12 12.65 45.07 -25.04
N HIS A 13 13.15 43.88 -24.67
CA HIS A 13 14.10 43.11 -25.45
C HIS A 13 13.73 41.62 -25.38
N GLU A 14 13.28 41.09 -26.51
CA GLU A 14 13.19 39.66 -26.81
C GLU A 14 14.58 39.00 -26.80
N PRO A 15 14.71 37.72 -26.39
CA PRO A 15 15.95 36.98 -26.56
C PRO A 15 15.95 36.27 -27.91
N SER A 16 16.80 36.75 -28.83
CA SER A 16 17.16 36.03 -30.05
C SER A 16 18.13 34.89 -29.75
N GLY A 17 17.87 33.74 -30.35
CA GLY A 17 18.67 32.53 -30.15
C GLY A 17 20.03 32.59 -30.84
N ARG A 18 21.02 31.94 -30.21
CA ARG A 18 22.06 31.08 -30.80
C ARG A 18 23.19 30.93 -29.77
N ASN A 19 23.35 29.73 -29.22
CA ASN A 19 24.64 29.06 -29.00
C ASN A 19 24.39 27.67 -28.39
N ARG A 20 23.82 26.78 -29.22
CA ARG A 20 24.18 25.36 -29.17
C ARG A 20 25.57 25.23 -29.80
N CYS A 21 26.40 24.35 -29.28
CA CYS A 21 27.78 24.04 -29.73
C CYS A 21 28.91 24.79 -28.99
N ALA A 22 29.13 24.45 -27.72
CA ALA A 22 30.42 24.68 -27.05
C ALA A 22 30.75 23.62 -25.97
N ILE A 23 30.26 22.39 -26.12
CA ILE A 23 30.64 21.23 -25.27
C ILE A 23 30.75 19.97 -26.16
N ALA A 24 31.49 20.09 -27.27
CA ALA A 24 31.76 18.97 -28.18
C ALA A 24 33.23 18.90 -28.65
N GLN A 25 34.14 19.66 -28.02
CA GLN A 25 35.54 19.75 -28.44
C GLN A 25 36.55 19.77 -27.27
N LYS A 26 36.33 18.97 -26.22
CA LYS A 26 37.32 18.80 -25.14
C LYS A 26 37.55 17.38 -24.62
N LEU A 27 37.15 16.35 -25.38
CA LEU A 27 37.46 14.94 -25.09
C LEU A 27 38.01 14.20 -26.33
N ARG A 28 39.05 14.75 -26.95
CA ARG A 28 39.83 14.07 -27.99
C ARG A 28 41.32 14.36 -27.88
N ARG A 29 41.94 14.01 -26.76
CA ARG A 29 43.40 13.81 -26.66
C ARG A 29 43.66 12.91 -25.46
N HIS A 30 43.62 11.59 -25.68
CA HIS A 30 44.38 10.52 -24.97
C HIS A 30 43.95 9.19 -25.59
N PRO A 31 44.54 8.80 -26.73
CA PRO A 31 44.24 7.55 -27.41
C PRO A 31 45.25 6.50 -26.93
N ASP A 32 44.96 5.82 -25.82
CA ASP A 32 45.57 4.51 -25.51
C ASP A 32 44.52 3.64 -24.83
N LEU A 33 44.06 2.69 -25.64
CA LEU A 33 43.03 1.70 -25.40
C LEU A 33 43.73 0.34 -25.20
N VAL A 34 43.13 -0.49 -24.34
CA VAL A 34 43.12 -1.96 -24.43
C VAL A 34 44.37 -2.70 -23.92
N GLY A 35 44.23 -3.32 -22.76
CA GLY A 35 45.05 -4.46 -22.34
C GLY A 35 44.99 -4.73 -20.84
N SER A 36 44.53 -5.92 -20.47
CA SER A 36 44.73 -6.58 -19.16
C SER A 36 43.65 -6.36 -18.09
N LEU A 37 42.47 -6.94 -18.29
CA LEU A 37 41.60 -7.40 -17.21
C LEU A 37 40.89 -8.70 -17.61
N LEU A 38 41.72 -9.69 -17.94
CA LEU A 38 41.35 -11.09 -18.17
C LEU A 38 42.55 -11.94 -17.74
N GLN A 39 42.67 -12.19 -16.44
CA GLN A 39 43.37 -13.32 -15.84
C GLN A 39 43.27 -13.19 -14.33
N LEU A 40 42.40 -14.01 -13.72
CA LEU A 40 42.54 -14.64 -12.41
C LEU A 40 41.27 -15.46 -12.16
N THR A 41 41.15 -16.56 -12.90
CA THR A 41 40.37 -17.73 -12.50
C THR A 41 41.29 -18.94 -12.61
N ALA A 42 41.08 -19.90 -11.71
CA ALA A 42 41.78 -21.18 -11.54
C ALA A 42 43.04 -21.16 -10.64
N ALA A 43 42.81 -21.33 -9.33
CA ALA A 43 43.58 -22.29 -8.55
C ALA A 43 42.62 -22.91 -7.51
N GLY A 44 42.33 -24.19 -7.70
CA GLY A 44 41.48 -24.97 -6.81
C GLY A 44 42.23 -25.41 -5.56
N ALA A 45 41.50 -25.46 -4.44
CA ALA A 45 41.80 -26.32 -3.32
C ALA A 45 40.52 -26.53 -2.50
N THR A 46 39.96 -27.75 -2.56
CA THR A 46 39.12 -28.32 -1.50
C THR A 46 39.98 -28.52 -0.24
N PRO A 47 39.39 -28.33 0.96
CA PRO A 47 38.95 -29.49 1.76
C PRO A 47 37.62 -29.20 2.45
N GLY A 48 36.71 -30.16 2.65
CA GLY A 48 36.94 -31.35 3.45
C GLY A 48 36.10 -31.22 4.72
N CYS A 49 34.87 -31.73 4.65
CA CYS A 49 33.95 -31.92 5.76
C CYS A 49 34.62 -32.72 6.88
N GLY A 50 34.59 -32.19 8.10
CA GLY A 50 35.13 -32.83 9.30
C GLY A 50 34.29 -32.47 10.52
N CYS A 51 33.06 -32.99 10.57
CA CYS A 51 32.24 -32.94 11.77
C CYS A 51 32.85 -33.85 12.84
N ARG A 52 33.20 -33.32 14.01
CA ARG A 52 33.18 -34.07 15.28
C ARG A 52 32.37 -33.30 16.29
N ALA A 53 31.25 -33.92 16.66
CA ALA A 53 30.48 -33.57 17.85
C ALA A 53 31.27 -33.99 19.09
N ALA A 54 31.34 -33.12 20.08
CA ALA A 54 31.57 -33.50 21.47
C ALA A 54 30.74 -32.55 22.35
N GLY A 55 29.80 -33.13 23.08
CA GLY A 55 28.92 -32.40 23.99
C GLY A 55 29.63 -32.01 25.28
N GLY A 56 29.16 -30.91 25.86
CA GLY A 56 29.46 -30.47 27.22
C GLY A 56 28.45 -29.40 27.61
N GLY A 57 27.63 -29.70 28.62
CA GLY A 57 26.65 -28.76 29.21
C GLY A 57 27.30 -27.64 30.02
N PRO A 58 26.49 -26.70 30.52
CA PRO A 58 26.82 -25.28 30.63
C PRO A 58 27.45 -24.91 31.97
N ARG A 59 28.33 -23.90 31.97
CA ARG A 59 28.55 -22.90 33.04
C ARG A 59 29.76 -22.04 32.67
N GLY A 60 29.59 -20.72 32.72
CA GLY A 60 30.68 -19.76 32.64
C GLY A 60 30.17 -18.46 32.03
N ASN A 61 30.16 -17.39 32.84
CA ASN A 61 29.91 -16.03 32.40
C ASN A 61 30.81 -15.70 31.21
N GLU A 62 30.26 -15.65 30.00
CA GLU A 62 30.87 -14.87 28.93
C GLU A 62 30.39 -13.43 29.14
N GLU A 63 31.30 -12.60 29.65
CA GLU A 63 31.26 -11.16 29.41
C GLU A 63 31.10 -10.97 27.90
N THR A 64 29.88 -10.63 27.49
CA THR A 64 29.63 -10.12 26.13
C THR A 64 30.51 -8.90 25.98
N ASP A 65 31.51 -8.99 25.11
CA ASP A 65 32.31 -7.88 24.63
C ASP A 65 31.34 -6.76 24.23
N SER A 66 31.16 -5.78 25.14
CA SER A 66 30.09 -4.80 24.99
C SER A 66 30.54 -3.85 23.88
N MET A 67 30.15 -4.13 22.65
CA MET A 67 30.28 -3.15 21.58
C MET A 67 29.51 -1.91 22.02
N SER A 68 30.24 -0.89 22.46
CA SER A 68 29.65 0.40 22.81
C SER A 68 28.74 0.85 21.67
N LEU A 69 27.52 1.29 22.01
CA LEU A 69 26.55 1.74 21.01
C LEU A 69 27.19 2.78 20.07
N PRO A 70 26.92 2.71 18.76
CA PRO A 70 27.37 3.75 17.84
C PRO A 70 26.88 5.13 18.30
N LYS A 71 27.73 6.15 18.16
CA LYS A 71 27.44 7.53 18.59
C LYS A 71 26.21 8.17 17.92
N ALA A 72 25.66 7.53 16.88
CA ALA A 72 24.40 7.93 16.27
C ALA A 72 23.21 7.78 17.24
N TYR A 73 23.27 6.84 18.18
CA TYR A 73 22.26 6.67 19.22
C TYR A 73 22.51 7.63 20.39
N ALA A 74 21.44 8.07 21.05
CA ALA A 74 21.55 8.79 22.32
C ALA A 74 21.89 7.86 23.50
N GLY A 75 21.59 6.56 23.36
CA GLY A 75 21.90 5.51 24.33
C GLY A 75 20.84 5.30 25.41
N ARG A 76 19.78 6.12 25.43
CA ARG A 76 18.73 6.10 26.46
C ARG A 76 17.34 6.18 25.84
N ILE A 77 16.39 5.39 26.33
CA ILE A 77 14.97 5.48 26.03
C ILE A 77 14.26 6.02 27.28
N LEU A 78 13.52 7.12 27.15
CA LEU A 78 12.80 7.70 28.28
C LEU A 78 11.61 6.81 28.67
N ARG A 79 11.43 6.54 29.95
CA ARG A 79 10.22 5.90 30.50
C ARG A 79 9.53 6.86 31.45
N VAL A 80 8.21 6.98 31.32
CA VAL A 80 7.37 7.79 32.20
C VAL A 80 6.19 6.95 32.70
N ASP A 81 6.03 6.88 34.02
CA ASP A 81 4.87 6.28 34.67
C ASP A 81 3.89 7.38 35.08
N LEU A 82 2.71 7.39 34.47
CA LEU A 82 1.69 8.41 34.71
C LEU A 82 0.95 8.24 36.04
N SER A 83 0.97 7.05 36.63
CA SER A 83 0.31 6.76 37.90
C SER A 83 1.14 7.26 39.08
N THR A 84 2.47 7.20 38.97
CA THR A 84 3.41 7.66 40.01
C THR A 84 4.03 9.03 39.71
N GLY A 85 3.98 9.47 38.45
CA GLY A 85 4.66 10.68 37.97
C GLY A 85 6.18 10.55 37.85
N ARG A 86 6.74 9.35 38.04
CA ARG A 86 8.19 9.11 37.96
C ARG A 86 8.63 8.95 36.50
N SER A 87 9.84 9.42 36.23
CA SER A 87 10.54 9.14 34.98
C SER A 87 11.89 8.46 35.26
N GLU A 88 12.29 7.59 34.33
CA GLU A 88 13.57 6.89 34.34
C GLU A 88 14.03 6.62 32.90
N THR A 89 15.19 6.02 32.73
CA THR A 89 15.72 5.69 31.40
C THR A 89 16.02 4.20 31.28
N LEU A 90 15.65 3.61 30.14
CA LEU A 90 16.10 2.28 29.74
C LEU A 90 17.33 2.42 28.83
N PRO A 91 18.31 1.52 28.92
CA PRO A 91 19.46 1.55 28.01
C PRO A 91 19.02 1.09 26.61
N THR A 92 19.45 1.81 25.57
CA THR A 92 19.07 1.53 24.18
C THR A 92 19.67 0.22 23.66
N ASP A 93 20.84 -0.18 24.18
CA ASP A 93 21.62 -1.35 23.73
C ASP A 93 20.88 -2.67 23.93
N ARG A 94 20.02 -2.74 24.95
CA ARG A 94 19.09 -3.85 25.22
C ARG A 94 18.29 -4.25 23.98
N TYR A 95 18.00 -3.32 23.07
CA TYR A 95 17.18 -3.57 21.89
C TYR A 95 17.91 -3.32 20.57
N ALA A 96 18.74 -2.27 20.49
CA ALA A 96 19.29 -1.81 19.22
C ALA A 96 20.17 -2.84 18.50
N GLY A 97 20.92 -3.68 19.25
CA GLY A 97 21.75 -4.72 18.65
C GLY A 97 20.96 -5.77 17.85
N ARG A 98 19.75 -6.13 18.32
CA ARG A 98 18.88 -7.13 17.67
C ARG A 98 17.92 -6.50 16.68
N PHE A 99 17.43 -5.29 16.96
CA PHE A 99 16.26 -4.72 16.28
C PHE A 99 16.48 -3.34 15.64
N LEU A 100 17.70 -2.81 15.73
CA LEU A 100 18.15 -1.52 15.19
C LEU A 100 17.46 -0.27 15.75
N GLY A 101 16.13 -0.20 15.75
CA GLY A 101 15.38 0.99 16.17
C GLY A 101 13.93 0.94 15.72
N GLY A 102 13.23 2.06 15.82
CA GLY A 102 11.89 2.26 15.25
C GLY A 102 10.90 1.17 15.66
N ARG A 103 10.20 0.59 14.67
CA ARG A 103 9.23 -0.48 14.91
C ARG A 103 9.85 -1.71 15.58
N GLY A 104 11.09 -2.07 15.25
CA GLY A 104 11.78 -3.20 15.86
C GLY A 104 11.93 -3.05 17.38
N THR A 105 12.48 -1.92 17.83
CA THR A 105 12.60 -1.62 19.27
C THR A 105 11.23 -1.54 19.95
N ALA A 106 10.23 -0.93 19.29
CA ALA A 106 8.89 -0.82 19.85
C ALA A 106 8.21 -2.19 20.02
N THR A 107 8.30 -3.08 19.03
CA THR A 107 7.74 -4.43 19.12
C THR A 107 8.47 -5.26 20.17
N ALA A 108 9.78 -5.07 20.36
CA ALA A 108 10.54 -5.76 21.42
C ALA A 108 10.13 -5.31 22.82
N ILE A 109 10.02 -3.99 23.06
CA ILE A 109 9.50 -3.45 24.33
C ILE A 109 8.07 -3.96 24.57
N TYR A 110 7.23 -3.97 23.54
CA TYR A 110 5.87 -4.49 23.63
C TYR A 110 5.83 -5.98 23.99
N TRP A 111 6.71 -6.78 23.37
CA TRP A 111 6.86 -8.20 23.69
C TRP A 111 7.23 -8.41 25.16
N ASP A 112 8.20 -7.66 25.66
CA ASP A 112 8.71 -7.78 27.02
C ASP A 112 7.72 -7.30 28.10
N GLU A 113 6.92 -6.26 27.80
CA GLU A 113 6.25 -5.48 28.86
C GLU A 113 4.73 -5.42 28.80
N VAL A 114 4.10 -5.80 27.68
CA VAL A 114 2.63 -5.75 27.55
C VAL A 114 2.05 -7.17 27.66
N PRO A 115 1.24 -7.46 28.69
CA PRO A 115 0.55 -8.73 28.79
C PRO A 115 -0.43 -8.95 27.62
N PRO A 116 -0.49 -10.15 27.03
CA PRO A 116 -1.40 -10.44 25.91
C PRO A 116 -2.88 -10.27 26.27
N GLU A 117 -3.25 -10.48 27.53
CA GLU A 117 -4.61 -10.36 28.07
C GLU A 117 -4.99 -8.93 28.48
N ALA A 118 -4.05 -8.00 28.56
CA ALA A 118 -4.34 -6.62 28.93
C ALA A 118 -5.28 -5.96 27.90
N ALA A 119 -6.30 -5.23 28.34
CA ALA A 119 -7.11 -4.38 27.46
C ALA A 119 -6.30 -3.19 26.92
N PHE A 120 -6.76 -2.55 25.85
CA PHE A 120 -6.06 -1.37 25.30
C PHE A 120 -5.97 -0.20 26.29
N ASP A 121 -6.94 -0.07 27.21
CA ASP A 121 -7.01 1.01 28.19
C ASP A 121 -6.48 0.64 29.58
N ALA A 122 -5.89 -0.55 29.71
CA ALA A 122 -5.27 -1.02 30.94
C ALA A 122 -3.98 -0.23 31.27
N PRO A 123 -3.65 -0.02 32.57
CA PRO A 123 -2.40 0.60 33.01
C PRO A 123 -1.14 -0.09 32.46
N GLU A 124 -1.20 -1.42 32.27
CA GLU A 124 -0.12 -2.28 31.80
C GLU A 124 0.20 -2.07 30.31
N ASN A 125 -0.77 -1.58 29.52
CA ASN A 125 -0.53 -1.26 28.12
C ASN A 125 0.52 -0.15 28.00
N ARG A 126 1.38 -0.24 26.99
CA ARG A 126 2.41 0.76 26.72
C ARG A 126 2.04 1.62 25.54
N LEU A 127 2.28 2.90 25.69
CA LEU A 127 2.37 3.82 24.57
C LEU A 127 3.84 4.06 24.28
N ILE A 128 4.31 3.59 23.13
CA ILE A 128 5.72 3.57 22.78
C ILE A 128 5.93 4.49 21.59
N VAL A 129 6.70 5.55 21.77
CA VAL A 129 7.21 6.40 20.68
C VAL A 129 8.61 5.91 20.33
N ALA A 130 8.82 5.50 19.09
CA ALA A 130 10.11 4.97 18.65
C ALA A 130 10.50 5.47 17.26
N PHE A 131 11.80 5.56 17.03
CA PHE A 131 12.41 5.95 15.75
C PHE A 131 13.75 5.26 15.56
N GLY A 132 14.24 5.27 14.33
CA GLY A 132 15.49 4.62 13.97
C GLY A 132 16.73 5.45 14.23
N PRO A 133 17.93 4.86 14.03
CA PRO A 133 19.20 5.55 14.21
C PRO A 133 19.34 6.80 13.33
N LEU A 134 18.68 6.82 12.17
CA LEU A 134 18.77 7.93 11.21
C LEU A 134 17.95 9.16 11.62
N CYS A 135 17.10 9.04 12.65
CA CYS A 135 16.25 10.14 13.09
C CYS A 135 17.07 11.34 13.56
N GLY A 136 16.76 12.53 13.05
CA GLY A 136 17.44 13.77 13.44
C GLY A 136 18.83 13.99 12.82
N MET A 137 19.27 13.11 11.92
CA MET A 137 20.54 13.29 11.20
C MET A 137 20.47 14.49 10.24
N SER A 138 21.47 15.36 10.37
CA SER A 138 21.72 16.48 9.45
C SER A 138 22.36 15.98 8.15
N GLY A 139 22.03 16.58 7.01
CA GLY A 139 22.59 16.17 5.71
C GLY A 139 21.58 15.56 4.75
N GLY A 140 20.30 15.86 4.95
CA GLY A 140 19.29 15.74 3.91
C GLY A 140 18.65 14.38 3.72
N LEU A 141 19.14 13.28 4.29
CA LEU A 141 18.58 11.95 3.98
C LEU A 141 17.11 11.68 4.40
N GLY A 142 16.41 12.65 4.99
CA GLY A 142 14.99 12.53 5.31
C GLY A 142 14.69 11.58 6.46
N GLY A 143 15.67 11.30 7.33
CA GLY A 143 15.54 10.58 8.60
C GLY A 143 14.70 11.35 9.61
N SER A 144 13.40 11.43 9.33
CA SER A 144 12.41 12.22 10.07
C SER A 144 11.17 11.42 10.42
N ARG A 145 11.15 10.12 10.08
CA ARG A 145 10.04 9.25 10.40
C ARG A 145 10.22 8.63 11.77
N TRP A 146 9.11 8.53 12.47
CA TRP A 146 8.98 7.97 13.79
C TRP A 146 7.55 7.42 13.93
N GLY A 147 7.29 6.61 14.93
CA GLY A 147 5.97 6.00 15.12
C GLY A 147 5.53 5.95 16.56
N ILE A 148 4.23 5.69 16.74
CA ILE A 148 3.59 5.39 18.01
C ILE A 148 3.04 3.98 17.92
N PHE A 149 3.33 3.17 18.93
CA PHE A 149 3.03 1.74 18.99
C PHE A 149 2.40 1.39 20.33
N GLY A 150 1.52 0.40 20.34
CA GLY A 150 0.87 -0.10 21.56
C GLY A 150 -0.32 -0.98 21.26
N LYS A 151 -0.99 -1.49 22.30
CA LYS A 151 -2.26 -2.21 22.12
C LYS A 151 -3.34 -1.19 21.82
N SER A 152 -4.14 -1.43 20.78
CA SER A 152 -5.12 -0.46 20.27
C SER A 152 -6.49 -1.10 20.11
N PRO A 153 -7.58 -0.32 20.28
CA PRO A 153 -8.95 -0.76 19.97
C PRO A 153 -9.27 -0.70 18.46
N PHE A 154 -8.39 -0.08 17.65
CA PHE A 154 -8.63 0.08 16.21
C PHE A 154 -8.87 -1.25 15.46
N PRO A 155 -8.06 -2.31 15.65
CA PRO A 155 -8.30 -3.58 14.95
C PRO A 155 -9.67 -4.21 15.26
N ALA A 156 -10.21 -4.00 16.46
CA ALA A 156 -11.53 -4.49 16.85
C ALA A 156 -12.65 -3.79 16.07
N ALA A 157 -12.53 -2.47 15.93
CA ALA A 157 -13.44 -1.65 15.13
C ALA A 157 -13.29 -1.94 13.63
N ALA A 158 -12.06 -1.97 13.10
CA ALA A 158 -11.81 -2.11 11.67
C ALA A 158 -12.01 -3.54 11.14
N ARG A 159 -11.61 -4.56 11.90
CA ARG A 159 -11.54 -5.96 11.42
C ARG A 159 -12.30 -6.98 12.28
N GLY A 160 -12.88 -6.55 13.41
CA GLY A 160 -13.55 -7.48 14.34
C GLY A 160 -12.59 -8.41 15.08
N ALA A 161 -11.28 -8.16 15.00
CA ALA A 161 -10.26 -8.84 15.77
C ALA A 161 -10.01 -7.99 17.03
N GLY A 162 -10.14 -8.55 18.24
CA GLY A 162 -10.05 -7.81 19.51
C GLY A 162 -8.82 -6.91 19.66
N ASP A 163 -8.71 -6.19 20.78
CA ASP A 163 -7.58 -5.28 21.03
C ASP A 163 -6.23 -5.96 20.79
N ARG A 164 -5.43 -5.37 19.90
CA ARG A 164 -4.17 -5.96 19.43
C ARG A 164 -3.11 -4.90 19.23
N PHE A 165 -1.86 -5.36 19.14
CA PHE A 165 -0.74 -4.52 18.72
C PHE A 165 -1.07 -3.76 17.43
N CYS A 166 -0.96 -2.44 17.48
CA CYS A 166 -1.16 -1.55 16.35
C CYS A 166 -0.17 -0.40 16.43
N TYR A 167 -0.10 0.37 15.35
CA TYR A 167 0.90 1.40 15.19
C TYR A 167 0.45 2.47 14.21
N GLY A 168 1.09 3.63 14.27
CA GLY A 168 0.99 4.68 13.27
C GLY A 168 2.31 5.42 13.12
N ASN A 169 2.58 5.91 11.91
CA ASN A 169 3.86 6.49 11.54
C ASN A 169 3.69 7.97 11.16
N LEU A 170 4.54 8.85 11.69
CA LEU A 170 4.52 10.29 11.47
C LEU A 170 5.84 10.81 10.91
N GLY A 171 5.77 11.99 10.30
CA GLY A 171 6.92 12.78 9.89
C GLY A 171 7.06 14.02 10.78
N GLY A 172 7.38 15.16 10.17
CA GLY A 172 7.53 16.42 10.90
C GLY A 172 8.89 16.52 11.59
N ALA A 173 8.93 17.17 12.75
CA ALA A 173 10.17 17.42 13.50
C ALA A 173 10.17 16.82 14.92
N PHE A 174 9.01 16.43 15.47
CA PHE A 174 8.90 15.90 16.83
C PHE A 174 9.91 14.77 17.16
N GLY A 175 10.03 13.73 16.32
CA GLY A 175 10.98 12.64 16.57
C GLY A 175 12.44 13.09 16.62
N ALA A 176 12.82 14.04 15.73
CA ALA A 176 14.16 14.63 15.75
C ALA A 176 14.39 15.47 17.01
N GLU A 177 13.39 16.22 17.45
CA GLU A 177 13.47 17.03 18.68
C GLU A 177 13.62 16.15 19.93
N LEU A 178 12.93 15.00 19.99
CA LEU A 178 13.11 14.01 21.06
C LEU A 178 14.51 13.37 21.03
N ARG A 179 15.07 13.11 19.83
CA ARG A 179 16.48 12.73 19.69
C ARG A 179 17.43 13.82 20.19
N PHE A 180 17.13 15.09 19.93
CA PHE A 180 17.94 16.21 20.40
C PHE A 180 17.89 16.40 21.92
N ALA A 181 16.76 16.09 22.55
CA ALA A 181 16.64 16.02 24.01
C ALA A 181 17.51 14.91 24.62
N GLY A 182 17.98 13.95 23.81
CA GLY A 182 18.92 12.92 24.22
C GLY A 182 18.29 11.57 24.49
N TYR A 183 17.21 11.25 23.75
CA TYR A 183 16.51 9.97 23.85
C TYR A 183 16.36 9.29 22.48
N ASP A 184 16.36 7.96 22.47
CA ASP A 184 16.10 7.13 21.28
C ASP A 184 14.63 6.69 21.16
N GLY A 185 13.81 7.05 22.15
CA GLY A 185 12.38 6.76 22.21
C GLY A 185 11.78 7.20 23.54
N LEU A 186 10.47 7.02 23.66
CA LEU A 186 9.68 7.29 24.86
C LEU A 186 8.70 6.13 25.11
N VAL A 187 8.64 5.63 26.33
CA VAL A 187 7.67 4.62 26.79
C VAL A 187 6.82 5.25 27.89
N VAL A 188 5.51 5.27 27.68
CA VAL A 188 4.54 5.76 28.66
C VAL A 188 3.71 4.59 29.20
N GLN A 189 3.64 4.49 30.52
CA GLN A 189 2.92 3.45 31.25
C GLN A 189 1.97 4.04 32.29
N GLY A 190 1.11 3.19 32.86
CA GLY A 190 0.15 3.62 33.86
C GLY A 190 -0.95 4.50 33.26
N VAL A 191 -1.74 5.09 34.17
CA VAL A 191 -2.83 6.03 33.91
C VAL A 191 -2.76 7.14 34.95
N SER A 192 -2.85 8.39 34.52
CA SER A 192 -2.88 9.52 35.46
C SER A 192 -4.25 9.63 36.16
N ALA A 193 -4.30 10.14 37.39
CA ALA A 193 -5.55 10.38 38.11
C ALA A 193 -6.39 11.52 37.52
N ARG A 194 -5.77 12.41 36.73
CA ARG A 194 -6.38 13.59 36.09
C ARG A 194 -5.79 13.80 34.69
N PRO A 195 -6.37 14.65 33.84
CA PRO A 195 -5.75 15.02 32.57
C PRO A 195 -4.38 15.65 32.78
N VAL A 196 -3.37 15.14 32.08
CA VAL A 196 -1.99 15.67 32.13
C VAL A 196 -1.40 15.87 30.74
N TRP A 197 -0.37 16.70 30.64
CA TRP A 197 0.56 16.71 29.52
C TRP A 197 2.00 16.54 30.00
N LEU A 198 2.82 15.91 29.17
CA LEU A 198 4.22 15.60 29.49
C LEU A 198 5.14 16.66 28.87
N GLU A 199 5.92 17.33 29.71
CA GLU A 199 6.94 18.30 29.34
C GLU A 199 8.32 17.63 29.38
N ILE A 200 9.06 17.70 28.26
CA ILE A 200 10.43 17.17 28.16
C ILE A 200 11.34 18.29 27.65
N GLU A 201 12.27 18.74 28.47
CA GLU A 201 13.33 19.68 28.10
C GLU A 201 14.68 19.07 28.47
N ASP A 202 15.35 18.45 27.49
CA ASP A 202 16.54 17.61 27.72
C ASP A 202 16.30 16.58 28.85
N ASP A 203 17.05 16.64 29.95
CA ASP A 203 16.91 15.74 31.10
C ASP A 203 15.79 16.18 32.08
N ARG A 204 15.15 17.34 31.87
CA ARG A 204 14.02 17.80 32.70
C ARG A 204 12.72 17.21 32.16
N VAL A 205 12.11 16.32 32.93
CA VAL A 205 10.86 15.65 32.58
C VAL A 205 9.82 15.96 33.66
N ALA A 206 8.69 16.55 33.27
CA ALA A 206 7.63 16.94 34.19
C ALA A 206 6.24 16.59 33.66
N LEU A 207 5.39 16.03 34.53
CA LEU A 207 3.95 15.96 34.28
C LEU A 207 3.29 17.25 34.72
N ARG A 208 2.48 17.82 33.84
CA ARG A 208 1.75 19.06 34.04
C ARG A 208 0.26 18.81 33.93
N GLU A 209 -0.51 19.56 34.67
CA GLU A 209 -1.96 19.51 34.64
C GLU A 209 -2.48 19.95 33.26
N ALA A 210 -3.57 19.34 32.80
CA ALA A 210 -4.15 19.61 31.49
C ALA A 210 -5.69 19.78 31.54
N ASP A 211 -6.27 20.06 32.71
CA ASP A 211 -7.72 20.24 32.86
C ASP A 211 -8.27 21.36 31.98
N ASP A 212 -7.49 22.41 31.76
CA ASP A 212 -7.80 23.54 30.88
C ASP A 212 -7.57 23.24 29.38
N LEU A 213 -6.92 22.12 29.07
CA LEU A 213 -6.70 21.62 27.71
C LEU A 213 -7.66 20.48 27.36
N TRP A 214 -8.16 19.73 28.34
CA TRP A 214 -9.11 18.65 28.14
C TRP A 214 -10.43 19.19 27.57
N GLY A 215 -10.97 18.53 26.54
CA GLY A 215 -12.11 18.99 25.76
C GLY A 215 -11.76 19.91 24.58
N ARG A 216 -10.55 20.48 24.54
CA ARG A 216 -10.11 21.33 23.41
C ARG A 216 -9.68 20.49 22.21
N GLY A 217 -9.80 21.06 21.02
CA GLY A 217 -9.28 20.44 19.79
C GLY A 217 -7.76 20.19 19.86
N ALA A 218 -7.25 19.20 19.13
CA ALA A 218 -5.83 18.87 19.09
C ALA A 218 -4.98 20.05 18.56
N LEU A 219 -5.50 20.75 17.56
CA LEU A 219 -4.85 21.92 16.95
C LEU A 219 -4.81 23.11 17.93
N GLU A 220 -5.91 23.36 18.63
CA GLU A 220 -5.99 24.40 19.67
C GLU A 220 -5.06 24.09 20.85
N THR A 221 -4.99 22.82 21.26
CA THR A 221 -4.08 22.35 22.31
C THR A 221 -2.63 22.61 21.92
N ARG A 222 -2.25 22.29 20.67
CA ARG A 222 -0.92 22.57 20.14
C ARG A 222 -0.62 24.07 20.12
N ALA A 223 -1.56 24.90 19.69
CA ALA A 223 -1.40 26.35 19.68
C ALA A 223 -1.19 26.90 21.09
N ALA A 224 -2.05 26.52 22.04
CA ALA A 224 -1.96 26.95 23.44
C ALA A 224 -0.65 26.51 24.11
N LEU A 225 -0.18 25.28 23.87
CA LEU A 225 1.11 24.83 24.38
C LEU A 225 2.28 25.53 23.68
N GLY A 226 2.17 25.86 22.39
CA GLY A 226 3.17 26.65 21.67
C GLY A 226 3.33 28.07 22.23
N GLU A 227 2.24 28.69 22.70
CA GLU A 227 2.26 29.98 23.39
C GLU A 227 2.88 29.86 24.79
N ARG A 228 2.51 28.83 25.56
CA ARG A 228 3.04 28.59 26.93
C ARG A 228 4.51 28.18 26.94
N ARG A 229 4.95 27.48 25.89
CA ARG A 229 6.30 26.91 25.74
C ARG A 229 6.83 27.14 24.33
N PRO A 230 7.24 28.38 24.00
CA PRO A 230 7.82 28.70 22.69
C PRO A 230 9.04 27.82 22.38
N GLY A 231 9.09 27.29 21.16
CA GLY A 231 10.17 26.44 20.68
C GLY A 231 9.99 24.94 20.94
N PHE A 232 8.99 24.53 21.72
CA PHE A 232 8.67 23.12 21.92
C PHE A 232 7.95 22.53 20.70
N ARG A 233 8.19 21.26 20.43
CA ARG A 233 7.44 20.44 19.47
C ARG A 233 6.39 19.65 20.23
N THR A 234 5.13 19.77 19.81
CA THR A 234 4.00 19.23 20.57
C THR A 234 3.24 18.21 19.76
N LEU A 235 2.91 17.09 20.39
CA LEU A 235 1.81 16.22 19.98
C LEU A 235 0.63 16.33 20.94
N ALA A 236 -0.58 16.27 20.42
CA ALA A 236 -1.81 16.36 21.20
C ALA A 236 -2.93 15.49 20.60
N ILE A 237 -3.88 15.10 21.44
CA ILE A 237 -5.15 14.50 21.03
C ILE A 237 -6.28 15.52 21.09
N GLY A 238 -7.32 15.30 20.28
CA GLY A 238 -8.60 16.01 20.38
C GLY A 238 -9.63 15.23 21.18
N PRO A 239 -10.89 15.70 21.24
CA PRO A 239 -11.96 15.04 21.98
C PRO A 239 -12.22 13.58 21.58
N ALA A 240 -11.99 13.19 20.32
CA ALA A 240 -12.11 11.79 19.92
C ALA A 240 -11.12 10.88 20.65
N GLY A 241 -9.89 11.37 20.89
CA GLY A 241 -8.90 10.64 21.68
C GLY A 241 -9.31 10.55 23.15
N GLU A 242 -9.77 11.66 23.72
CA GLU A 242 -10.24 11.74 25.11
C GLU A 242 -11.38 10.75 25.41
N ASN A 243 -12.31 10.62 24.46
CA ASN A 243 -13.44 9.68 24.50
C ASN A 243 -13.11 8.29 23.95
N ARG A 244 -11.82 8.00 23.72
CA ARG A 244 -11.30 6.68 23.33
C ARG A 244 -11.96 6.11 22.06
N VAL A 245 -12.23 6.97 21.08
CA VAL A 245 -12.77 6.55 19.79
C VAL A 245 -11.72 5.69 19.06
N PRO A 246 -12.05 4.47 18.59
CA PRO A 246 -11.08 3.59 17.91
C PRO A 246 -10.37 4.21 16.71
N LEU A 247 -11.01 5.19 16.05
CA LEU A 247 -10.48 5.91 14.89
C LEU A 247 -9.68 7.18 15.26
N ALA A 248 -9.45 7.40 16.56
CA ALA A 248 -8.83 8.62 17.05
C ALA A 248 -7.35 8.73 16.64
N THR A 249 -6.96 9.92 16.21
CA THR A 249 -5.61 10.26 15.80
C THR A 249 -4.88 11.09 16.86
N VAL A 250 -3.55 11.10 16.75
CA VAL A 250 -2.68 12.03 17.48
C VAL A 250 -2.12 13.03 16.47
N GLN A 251 -2.15 14.33 16.79
CA GLN A 251 -1.66 15.40 15.93
C GLN A 251 -0.36 15.96 16.47
N ALA A 252 0.70 15.94 15.67
CA ALA A 252 2.02 16.48 15.96
C ALA A 252 2.26 17.82 15.24
N ASP A 253 3.35 18.49 15.58
CA ASP A 253 3.77 19.74 14.96
C ASP A 253 3.88 19.63 13.42
N GLY A 254 3.56 20.74 12.74
CA GLY A 254 3.43 20.75 11.29
C GLY A 254 2.23 19.95 10.76
N ASP A 255 1.28 19.54 11.60
CA ASP A 255 0.08 18.78 11.20
C ASP A 255 0.43 17.38 10.66
N ALA A 256 1.52 16.79 11.15
CA ALA A 256 1.74 15.36 11.01
C ALA A 256 0.76 14.62 11.93
N SER A 257 0.17 13.52 11.46
CA SER A 257 -0.86 12.79 12.22
C SER A 257 -0.53 11.31 12.34
N CYS A 258 -0.92 10.72 13.48
CA CYS A 258 -0.79 9.29 13.77
C CYS A 258 -2.18 8.65 13.84
N SER A 259 -2.43 7.63 13.03
CA SER A 259 -3.66 6.84 13.04
C SER A 259 -3.50 5.50 13.78
N GLY A 260 -4.41 4.54 13.54
CA GLY A 260 -4.38 3.22 14.16
C GLY A 260 -4.91 3.22 15.60
N GLY A 261 -5.76 4.19 15.94
CA GLY A 261 -6.36 4.33 17.28
C GLY A 261 -5.41 4.81 18.37
N MET A 262 -4.22 5.31 18.01
CA MET A 262 -3.25 5.80 18.99
C MET A 262 -3.79 6.98 19.80
N GLY A 263 -4.70 7.79 19.23
CA GLY A 263 -5.38 8.85 19.99
C GLY A 263 -6.21 8.31 21.15
N ALA A 264 -6.84 7.14 20.99
CA ALA A 264 -7.60 6.50 22.05
C ALA A 264 -6.70 5.98 23.17
N VAL A 265 -5.49 5.50 22.83
CA VAL A 265 -4.49 5.05 23.82
C VAL A 265 -3.98 6.24 24.65
N PHE A 266 -3.76 7.40 24.04
CA PHE A 266 -3.46 8.65 24.76
C PHE A 266 -4.58 9.01 25.76
N GLY A 267 -5.84 9.02 25.30
CA GLY A 267 -6.97 9.38 26.15
C GLY A 267 -7.23 8.36 27.26
N ALA A 268 -7.06 7.06 27.00
CA ALA A 268 -7.13 6.00 28.01
C ALA A 268 -6.15 6.23 29.16
N LYS A 269 -4.99 6.78 28.87
CA LYS A 269 -3.95 7.15 29.84
C LYS A 269 -4.15 8.51 30.50
N ARG A 270 -5.20 9.26 30.10
CA ARG A 270 -5.45 10.67 30.46
C ARG A 270 -4.27 11.59 30.11
N LEU A 271 -3.53 11.24 29.07
CA LEU A 271 -2.43 12.03 28.53
C LEU A 271 -2.96 12.87 27.36
N LYS A 272 -3.09 14.19 27.57
CA LYS A 272 -3.59 15.13 26.58
C LYS A 272 -2.56 15.46 25.49
N ALA A 273 -1.30 15.60 25.90
CA ALA A 273 -0.21 16.03 25.02
C ALA A 273 1.17 15.61 25.54
N VAL A 274 2.15 15.62 24.65
CA VAL A 274 3.58 15.58 24.98
C VAL A 274 4.26 16.72 24.22
N ALA A 275 5.02 17.55 24.93
CA ALA A 275 5.79 18.64 24.36
C ALA A 275 7.27 18.44 24.67
N VAL A 276 8.11 18.52 23.64
CA VAL A 276 9.55 18.27 23.75
C VAL A 276 10.37 19.45 23.22
N ARG A 277 11.50 19.70 23.87
CA ARG A 277 12.55 20.60 23.39
C ARG A 277 13.91 19.97 23.70
N GLY A 278 14.76 19.88 22.69
CA GLY A 278 16.16 19.53 22.86
C GLY A 278 17.06 20.76 22.79
N SER A 279 18.20 20.73 23.46
CA SER A 279 19.27 21.72 23.28
C SER A 279 20.21 21.35 22.13
N ARG A 280 20.36 20.05 21.82
CA ARG A 280 21.20 19.57 20.71
C ARG A 280 20.61 19.97 19.36
N ARG A 281 21.47 20.06 18.33
CA ARG A 281 21.06 20.45 16.97
C ARG A 281 21.57 19.51 15.88
N SER A 282 22.28 18.45 16.27
CA SER A 282 22.80 17.45 15.34
C SER A 282 22.98 16.11 16.05
N VAL A 283 22.97 15.05 15.24
CA VAL A 283 23.32 13.69 15.64
C VAL A 283 24.73 13.38 15.11
N PRO A 284 25.60 12.71 15.89
CA PRO A 284 26.88 12.23 15.39
C PRO A 284 26.70 11.24 14.23
N ILE A 285 27.56 11.35 13.23
CA ILE A 285 27.56 10.50 12.02
C ILE A 285 28.99 9.99 11.86
N ALA A 286 29.15 8.69 11.67
CA ALA A 286 30.46 8.05 11.59
C ALA A 286 31.24 8.48 10.34
N ASP A 287 30.64 8.39 9.15
CA ASP A 287 31.23 8.83 7.88
C ASP A 287 30.34 9.89 7.21
N ARG A 288 30.61 11.16 7.55
CA ARG A 288 29.88 12.31 7.00
C ARG A 288 30.12 12.50 5.50
N GLU A 289 31.27 12.09 4.97
CA GLU A 289 31.60 12.31 3.57
C GLU A 289 30.86 11.31 2.67
N ALA A 290 30.84 10.03 3.05
CA ALA A 290 30.01 9.03 2.38
C ALA A 290 28.54 9.44 2.37
N LEU A 291 28.03 9.92 3.52
CA LEU A 291 26.64 10.37 3.62
C LEU A 291 26.34 11.55 2.69
N ARG A 292 27.24 12.53 2.61
CA ARG A 292 27.12 13.69 1.70
C ARG A 292 27.14 13.27 0.24
N ARG A 293 27.98 12.30 -0.15
CA ARG A 293 28.00 11.77 -1.52
C ARG A 293 26.69 11.09 -1.88
N ILE A 294 26.12 10.31 -0.96
CA ILE A 294 24.82 9.65 -1.15
C ILE A 294 23.69 10.70 -1.26
N ASP A 295 23.65 11.70 -0.35
CA ASP A 295 22.67 12.80 -0.41
C ASP A 295 22.76 13.58 -1.73
N ALA A 296 23.97 13.98 -2.15
CA ALA A 296 24.18 14.68 -3.40
C ALA A 296 23.72 13.86 -4.61
N TRP A 297 24.01 12.56 -4.62
CA TRP A 297 23.54 11.65 -5.65
C TRP A 297 22.01 11.57 -5.69
N ILE A 298 21.34 11.33 -4.54
CA ILE A 298 19.87 11.24 -4.48
C ILE A 298 19.21 12.55 -4.92
N ARG A 299 19.75 13.71 -4.53
CA ARG A 299 19.26 15.02 -4.99
C ARG A 299 19.39 15.20 -6.50
N GLY A 300 20.49 14.72 -7.07
CA GLY A 300 20.73 14.73 -8.52
C GLY A 300 19.70 13.94 -9.33
N LEU A 301 18.94 13.04 -8.69
CA LEU A 301 17.90 12.25 -9.35
C LEU A 301 16.63 13.03 -9.68
N GLY A 302 16.43 14.22 -9.10
CA GLY A 302 15.26 15.05 -9.38
C GLY A 302 13.92 14.43 -8.95
N ARG A 303 13.92 13.56 -7.94
CA ARG A 303 12.70 12.85 -7.49
C ARG A 303 11.62 13.82 -7.01
N GLY A 304 10.53 13.86 -7.77
CA GLY A 304 9.35 14.69 -7.57
C GLY A 304 8.14 13.91 -7.08
N ASN A 305 6.97 14.56 -7.17
CA ASN A 305 5.72 13.91 -6.85
C ASN A 305 5.34 12.85 -7.92
N VAL A 306 4.69 11.78 -7.47
CA VAL A 306 4.11 10.78 -8.37
C VAL A 306 2.88 11.39 -9.04
N LYS A 307 2.83 11.33 -10.38
CA LYS A 307 1.64 11.65 -11.17
C LYS A 307 0.92 10.35 -11.53
N VAL A 308 -0.37 10.28 -11.28
CA VAL A 308 -1.21 9.15 -11.73
C VAL A 308 -2.28 9.71 -12.65
N TRP A 309 -2.35 9.22 -13.91
CA TRP A 309 -3.25 9.72 -14.97
C TRP A 309 -3.03 11.17 -15.39
N GLY A 310 -1.81 11.70 -15.19
CA GLY A 310 -1.56 13.13 -15.36
C GLY A 310 -2.15 13.99 -14.23
N LEU A 311 -2.82 13.40 -13.24
CA LEU A 311 -3.22 14.09 -12.01
C LEU A 311 -2.03 14.21 -11.08
N ASP A 312 -1.79 15.43 -10.60
CA ASP A 312 -0.80 15.72 -9.60
C ASP A 312 -1.41 15.69 -8.20
N PHE A 313 -0.94 14.77 -7.34
CA PHE A 313 -1.39 14.68 -5.95
C PHE A 313 -0.99 15.87 -5.08
N MET A 314 -0.02 16.68 -5.54
CA MET A 314 0.40 17.91 -4.88
C MET A 314 -0.62 19.01 -5.12
N ALA A 315 -1.07 19.68 -4.05
CA ALA A 315 -1.91 20.86 -4.24
C ALA A 315 -1.07 21.99 -4.83
N HIS A 316 -1.62 22.66 -5.83
CA HIS A 316 -1.00 23.76 -6.55
C HIS A 316 -1.84 25.01 -6.40
N GLY A 317 -1.22 26.16 -6.58
CA GLY A 317 -1.88 27.46 -6.51
C GLY A 317 -1.11 28.45 -5.64
N PRO A 318 -1.37 29.77 -5.78
CA PRO A 318 -0.70 30.81 -5.01
C PRO A 318 -0.90 30.68 -3.49
N GLU A 319 -1.95 29.98 -3.06
CA GLU A 319 -2.28 29.68 -1.66
C GLU A 319 -1.48 28.51 -1.08
N THR A 320 -0.72 27.79 -1.91
CA THR A 320 0.05 26.61 -1.49
C THR A 320 1.53 26.91 -1.32
N ARG A 321 2.14 26.38 -0.25
CA ARG A 321 3.59 26.46 0.00
C ARG A 321 4.14 25.10 0.38
N ARG A 322 5.34 24.76 -0.10
CA ARG A 322 6.01 23.51 0.29
C ARG A 322 6.28 23.48 1.80
N ALA A 323 6.01 22.33 2.43
CA ALA A 323 6.15 22.15 3.87
C ALA A 323 6.89 20.85 4.21
N PRO A 324 8.17 20.70 3.80
CA PRO A 324 8.91 19.44 3.96
C PRO A 324 9.04 19.01 5.43
N CYS A 325 9.14 17.70 5.66
CA CYS A 325 9.55 17.15 6.96
C CYS A 325 11.00 17.56 7.28
N TYR A 326 11.40 17.39 8.55
CA TYR A 326 12.76 17.70 8.98
C TYR A 326 13.80 17.00 8.09
N GLY A 327 14.75 17.76 7.56
CA GLY A 327 15.87 17.22 6.79
C GLY A 327 15.49 16.45 5.53
N CYS A 328 14.30 16.64 4.93
CA CYS A 328 13.87 15.93 3.71
C CYS A 328 14.53 16.52 2.43
N MET A 329 15.03 15.66 1.51
CA MET A 329 15.46 16.08 0.15
C MET A 329 14.33 16.05 -0.87
N GLY A 330 13.28 15.29 -0.60
CA GLY A 330 12.26 14.98 -1.60
C GLY A 330 11.42 16.21 -1.94
N HIS A 331 11.07 16.35 -3.22
CA HIS A 331 10.05 17.27 -3.68
C HIS A 331 8.65 16.63 -3.58
N CYS A 332 8.34 16.09 -2.40
CA CYS A 332 7.12 15.35 -2.08
C CYS A 332 5.87 16.26 -2.10
N LEU A 333 4.69 15.67 -2.27
CA LEU A 333 3.35 16.28 -2.27
C LEU A 333 2.94 17.04 -0.98
N ARG A 334 3.82 17.11 0.03
CA ARG A 334 3.51 17.77 1.30
C ARG A 334 3.55 19.30 1.16
N VAL A 335 2.36 19.89 1.15
CA VAL A 335 2.15 21.34 1.08
C VAL A 335 1.29 21.83 2.22
N ARG A 336 1.48 23.11 2.56
CA ARG A 336 0.62 23.90 3.43
C ARG A 336 -0.28 24.74 2.54
N TYR A 337 -1.59 24.63 2.73
CA TYR A 337 -2.59 25.47 2.09
C TYR A 337 -3.02 26.56 3.07
N THR A 338 -3.17 27.79 2.58
CA THR A 338 -3.70 28.92 3.35
C THR A 338 -5.03 29.35 2.74
N ALA A 339 -6.09 29.21 3.51
CA ALA A 339 -7.44 29.57 3.11
C ALA A 339 -7.68 31.09 3.17
N ARG A 340 -8.78 31.56 2.59
CA ARG A 340 -9.12 33.00 2.47
C ARG A 340 -9.20 33.75 3.80
N ASP A 341 -9.63 33.09 4.87
CA ASP A 341 -9.71 33.65 6.23
C ASP A 341 -8.37 33.63 6.98
N GLY A 342 -7.31 33.11 6.37
CA GLY A 342 -5.98 32.99 6.95
C GLY A 342 -5.72 31.68 7.70
N ASP A 343 -6.71 30.80 7.89
CA ASP A 343 -6.43 29.46 8.44
C ASP A 343 -5.51 28.70 7.48
N ALA A 344 -4.55 27.99 8.04
CA ALA A 344 -3.54 27.31 7.25
C ALA A 344 -3.13 25.98 7.88
N GLY A 345 -2.97 24.97 7.05
CA GLY A 345 -2.64 23.62 7.49
C GLY A 345 -2.08 22.75 6.38
N LYS A 346 -1.56 21.58 6.76
CA LYS A 346 -1.18 20.53 5.79
C LYS A 346 -2.39 20.18 4.91
N PHE A 347 -2.16 20.10 3.59
CA PHE A 347 -3.16 19.63 2.63
C PHE A 347 -2.50 18.74 1.58
N MET A 348 -2.47 17.43 1.85
CA MET A 348 -1.66 16.48 1.07
C MET A 348 -2.23 15.07 1.11
N CYS A 349 -1.81 14.21 0.19
CA CYS A 349 -2.15 12.77 0.18
C CYS A 349 -3.68 12.55 0.22
N GLN A 350 -4.17 11.44 0.78
CA GLN A 350 -5.61 11.20 0.85
C GLN A 350 -6.36 12.31 1.58
N SER A 351 -5.74 12.95 2.57
CA SER A 351 -6.38 14.01 3.35
C SER A 351 -6.73 15.26 2.51
N ARG A 352 -6.09 15.43 1.34
CA ARG A 352 -6.48 16.43 0.33
C ARG A 352 -7.77 16.07 -0.40
N TYR A 353 -7.96 14.79 -0.69
CA TYR A 353 -9.10 14.28 -1.46
C TYR A 353 -10.30 13.94 -0.58
N PHE A 354 -10.10 13.92 0.74
CA PHE A 354 -11.16 13.73 1.72
C PHE A 354 -12.27 14.76 1.51
N TYR A 355 -13.51 14.28 1.40
CA TYR A 355 -14.72 15.10 1.25
C TYR A 355 -14.80 15.91 -0.07
N LEU A 356 -13.79 15.82 -0.95
CA LEU A 356 -13.65 16.62 -2.17
C LEU A 356 -14.87 16.52 -3.09
N HIS A 357 -15.17 15.29 -3.53
CA HIS A 357 -16.25 15.02 -4.48
C HIS A 357 -17.63 15.34 -3.88
N HIS A 358 -17.81 15.08 -2.58
CA HIS A 358 -19.07 15.38 -1.89
C HIS A 358 -19.30 16.89 -1.83
N ALA A 359 -18.30 17.66 -1.42
CA ALA A 359 -18.40 19.11 -1.32
C ALA A 359 -18.64 19.76 -2.68
N TRP A 360 -17.86 19.41 -3.71
CA TRP A 360 -18.02 20.03 -5.03
C TRP A 360 -19.37 19.70 -5.67
N ASN A 361 -19.89 18.48 -5.50
CA ASN A 361 -21.23 18.14 -5.97
C ASN A 361 -22.33 18.89 -5.22
N TYR A 362 -22.16 19.12 -3.92
CA TYR A 362 -23.15 19.82 -3.09
C TYR A 362 -23.22 21.33 -3.41
N TYR A 363 -22.07 21.98 -3.54
CA TYR A 363 -22.00 23.43 -3.83
C TYR A 363 -22.04 23.76 -5.33
N GLY A 364 -21.84 22.77 -6.20
CA GLY A 364 -21.82 22.95 -7.65
C GLY A 364 -20.53 23.57 -8.21
N GLU A 365 -19.53 23.85 -7.36
CA GLU A 365 -18.27 24.48 -7.73
C GLU A 365 -17.10 24.03 -6.84
N GLU A 366 -15.87 24.22 -7.33
CA GLU A 366 -14.66 24.03 -6.52
C GLU A 366 -14.58 25.09 -5.41
N ASN A 367 -14.30 24.65 -4.18
CA ASN A 367 -14.28 25.53 -3.00
C ASN A 367 -13.34 24.99 -1.90
N GLU A 368 -13.24 25.71 -0.78
CA GLU A 368 -12.33 25.41 0.35
C GLU A 368 -12.86 24.35 1.33
N VAL A 369 -14.11 23.88 1.18
CA VAL A 369 -14.73 22.93 2.12
C VAL A 369 -13.91 21.64 2.33
N PRO A 370 -13.26 21.04 1.31
CA PRO A 370 -12.40 19.87 1.52
C PRO A 370 -11.21 20.15 2.44
N PHE A 371 -10.61 21.35 2.35
CA PHE A 371 -9.57 21.78 3.29
C PHE A 371 -10.15 21.93 4.70
N ARG A 372 -11.31 22.58 4.84
CA ARG A 372 -12.00 22.73 6.15
C ARG A 372 -12.38 21.40 6.76
N ALA A 373 -12.86 20.47 5.96
CA ALA A 373 -13.19 19.11 6.36
C ALA A 373 -11.99 18.38 6.95
N ASN A 374 -10.83 18.47 6.29
CA ASN A 374 -9.59 17.93 6.82
C ASN A 374 -9.19 18.62 8.14
N ARG A 375 -9.22 19.95 8.19
CA ARG A 375 -8.87 20.73 9.40
C ARG A 375 -9.76 20.38 10.58
N LEU A 376 -11.03 20.15 10.33
CA LEU A 376 -12.02 19.74 11.31
C LEU A 376 -11.70 18.34 11.86
N CYS A 377 -11.42 17.36 11.00
CA CYS A 377 -10.97 16.04 11.47
C CYS A 377 -9.67 16.12 12.29
N ASP A 378 -8.70 16.94 11.85
CA ASP A 378 -7.45 17.19 12.60
C ASP A 378 -7.75 17.84 13.96
N ALA A 379 -8.71 18.77 14.06
CA ALA A 379 -9.12 19.42 15.31
C ALA A 379 -9.75 18.42 16.30
N TRP A 380 -10.70 17.62 15.84
CA TRP A 380 -11.39 16.63 16.67
C TRP A 380 -10.52 15.40 16.98
N GLY A 381 -9.46 15.20 16.19
CA GLY A 381 -8.54 14.06 16.32
C GLY A 381 -9.11 12.79 15.71
N LEU A 382 -9.64 12.85 14.49
CA LEU A 382 -10.21 11.71 13.75
C LEU A 382 -9.43 11.42 12.47
N ASP A 383 -9.38 10.15 12.07
CA ASP A 383 -8.71 9.72 10.84
C ASP A 383 -9.60 9.95 9.62
N THR A 384 -9.18 10.84 8.71
CA THR A 384 -9.89 11.13 7.45
C THR A 384 -10.07 9.90 6.56
N TRP A 385 -9.17 8.92 6.66
CA TRP A 385 -9.28 7.66 5.90
C TRP A 385 -10.47 6.82 6.37
N GLU A 386 -10.69 6.79 7.69
CA GLU A 386 -11.76 6.02 8.32
C GLU A 386 -13.11 6.74 8.28
N VAL A 387 -13.09 8.07 8.43
CA VAL A 387 -14.31 8.90 8.26
C VAL A 387 -14.80 8.84 6.81
N GLN A 388 -13.91 8.85 5.81
CA GLN A 388 -14.31 8.64 4.41
C GLN A 388 -14.95 7.27 4.22
N GLY A 389 -14.31 6.19 4.73
CA GLY A 389 -14.87 4.84 4.63
C GLY A 389 -16.24 4.71 5.29
N LEU A 390 -16.47 5.42 6.40
CA LEU A 390 -17.77 5.48 7.06
C LEU A 390 -18.82 6.16 6.18
N ILE A 391 -18.49 7.31 5.56
CA ILE A 391 -19.37 8.00 4.61
C ILE A 391 -19.70 7.09 3.41
N ASP A 392 -18.69 6.43 2.83
CA ASP A 392 -18.87 5.54 1.69
C ASP A 392 -19.81 4.37 2.05
N TRP A 393 -19.65 3.78 3.25
CA TRP A 393 -20.54 2.74 3.74
C TRP A 393 -21.97 3.24 3.97
N LEU A 394 -22.16 4.44 4.54
CA LEU A 394 -23.49 5.03 4.75
C LEU A 394 -24.23 5.21 3.41
N LEU A 395 -23.53 5.66 2.37
CA LEU A 395 -24.07 5.77 1.02
C LEU A 395 -24.43 4.41 0.41
N ALA A 396 -23.54 3.42 0.54
CA ALA A 396 -23.79 2.06 0.06
C ALA A 396 -25.00 1.42 0.78
N ALA A 397 -25.10 1.61 2.10
CA ALA A 397 -26.21 1.10 2.91
C ALA A 397 -27.53 1.77 2.53
N ARG A 398 -27.55 3.09 2.34
CA ARG A 398 -28.73 3.81 1.84
C ARG A 398 -29.14 3.30 0.45
N ALA A 399 -28.19 3.12 -0.46
CA ALA A 399 -28.45 2.61 -1.81
C ALA A 399 -28.99 1.16 -1.80
N ALA A 400 -28.59 0.36 -0.81
CA ALA A 400 -29.10 -0.98 -0.59
C ALA A 400 -30.45 -1.02 0.17
N GLY A 401 -31.04 0.14 0.50
CA GLY A 401 -32.35 0.26 1.12
C GLY A 401 -32.35 0.20 2.65
N PHE A 402 -31.19 0.28 3.31
CA PHE A 402 -31.12 0.36 4.77
C PHE A 402 -31.49 1.77 5.25
N SER A 403 -32.31 1.86 6.30
CA SER A 403 -32.81 3.10 6.89
C SER A 403 -31.78 3.82 7.78
N VAL A 404 -30.55 3.97 7.27
CA VAL A 404 -29.42 4.55 8.03
C VAL A 404 -29.68 5.98 8.52
N GLU A 405 -30.43 6.79 7.78
CA GLU A 405 -30.80 8.15 8.17
C GLU A 405 -31.67 8.18 9.43
N HIS A 406 -32.67 7.28 9.49
CA HIS A 406 -33.55 7.17 10.65
C HIS A 406 -32.83 6.52 11.84
N GLU A 407 -32.12 5.41 11.62
CA GLU A 407 -31.46 4.66 12.70
C GLU A 407 -30.28 5.38 13.34
N LEU A 408 -29.60 6.25 12.58
CA LEU A 408 -28.41 6.98 13.04
C LEU A 408 -28.69 8.46 13.28
N GLU A 409 -29.94 8.90 13.07
CA GLU A 409 -30.37 10.29 13.19
C GLU A 409 -29.48 11.24 12.37
N LEU A 410 -29.18 10.82 11.13
CA LEU A 410 -28.34 11.56 10.19
C LEU A 410 -29.19 12.09 9.04
N ASP A 411 -28.94 13.33 8.64
CA ASP A 411 -29.53 13.93 7.45
C ASP A 411 -28.54 13.84 6.28
N LEU A 412 -28.59 12.74 5.52
CA LEU A 412 -27.70 12.54 4.37
C LEU A 412 -28.05 13.46 3.19
N SER A 413 -29.15 14.21 3.22
CA SER A 413 -29.45 15.22 2.20
C SER A 413 -28.47 16.40 2.25
N ARG A 414 -27.81 16.61 3.40
CA ARG A 414 -26.78 17.64 3.61
C ARG A 414 -25.36 17.15 3.36
N LEU A 415 -25.18 15.88 2.96
CA LEU A 415 -23.85 15.34 2.68
C LEU A 415 -23.14 16.18 1.61
N GLY A 416 -21.91 16.61 1.92
CA GLY A 416 -21.12 17.55 1.12
C GLY A 416 -21.03 18.94 1.75
N SER A 417 -21.98 19.32 2.61
CA SER A 417 -21.91 20.57 3.37
C SER A 417 -20.94 20.47 4.55
N LEU A 418 -20.39 21.60 5.01
CA LEU A 418 -19.52 21.60 6.19
C LEU A 418 -20.30 21.24 7.47
N GLU A 419 -21.55 21.70 7.58
CA GLU A 419 -22.40 21.47 8.74
C GLU A 419 -22.75 19.99 8.93
N PHE A 420 -22.97 19.24 7.83
CA PHE A 420 -23.15 17.79 7.91
C PHE A 420 -21.91 17.13 8.50
N LEU A 421 -20.73 17.53 8.02
CA LEU A 421 -19.48 16.94 8.49
C LEU A 421 -19.22 17.31 9.95
N GLU A 422 -19.47 18.56 10.35
CA GLU A 422 -19.41 19.01 11.75
C GLU A 422 -20.31 18.19 12.67
N ASP A 423 -21.55 17.92 12.27
CA ASP A 423 -22.44 17.07 13.04
C ASP A 423 -21.91 15.63 13.13
N LEU A 424 -21.45 15.07 12.01
CA LEU A 424 -20.93 13.70 11.95
C LEU A 424 -19.69 13.52 12.84
N VAL A 425 -18.67 14.39 12.70
CA VAL A 425 -17.43 14.27 13.48
C VAL A 425 -17.67 14.50 14.96
N ARG A 426 -18.57 15.42 15.32
CA ARG A 426 -18.95 15.69 16.71
C ARG A 426 -19.63 14.47 17.33
N ARG A 427 -20.61 13.86 16.65
CA ARG A 427 -21.28 12.63 17.12
C ARG A 427 -20.27 11.49 17.33
N ILE A 428 -19.38 11.27 16.36
CA ILE A 428 -18.31 10.28 16.46
C ILE A 428 -17.42 10.57 17.68
N ALA A 429 -16.93 11.80 17.79
CA ALA A 429 -15.96 12.18 18.81
C ALA A 429 -16.55 12.16 20.23
N GLU A 430 -17.80 12.57 20.40
CA GLU A 430 -18.48 12.62 21.70
C GLU A 430 -19.07 11.27 22.13
N ARG A 431 -19.24 10.32 21.19
CA ARG A 431 -19.85 9.00 21.43
C ARG A 431 -21.21 9.07 22.15
N ARG A 432 -22.09 9.98 21.73
CA ARG A 432 -23.45 10.11 22.29
C ARG A 432 -24.50 9.62 21.30
N GLY A 433 -25.49 8.87 21.79
CA GLY A 433 -26.56 8.31 20.96
C GLY A 433 -26.01 7.43 19.83
N ALA A 434 -26.40 7.74 18.59
CA ALA A 434 -25.86 7.09 17.38
C ALA A 434 -24.32 7.19 17.24
N GLY A 435 -23.70 8.16 17.90
CA GLY A 435 -22.25 8.35 17.96
C GLY A 435 -21.47 7.12 18.43
N GLU A 436 -22.04 6.30 19.33
CA GLU A 436 -21.40 5.06 19.78
C GLU A 436 -21.19 4.06 18.65
N ARG A 437 -22.19 3.90 17.79
CA ARG A 437 -22.13 3.01 16.62
C ARG A 437 -21.23 3.60 15.54
N LEU A 438 -21.32 4.91 15.29
CA LEU A 438 -20.50 5.62 14.30
C LEU A 438 -19.00 5.59 14.65
N ALA A 439 -18.66 5.65 15.93
CA ALA A 439 -17.28 5.58 16.42
C ALA A 439 -16.56 4.26 16.11
N LEU A 440 -17.31 3.19 15.79
CA LEU A 440 -16.76 1.90 15.37
C LEU A 440 -16.23 1.91 13.92
N GLY A 441 -16.41 3.02 13.19
CA GLY A 441 -16.05 3.13 11.77
C GLY A 441 -16.92 2.26 10.86
N ALA A 442 -16.62 2.26 9.57
CA ALA A 442 -17.44 1.62 8.55
C ALA A 442 -17.73 0.14 8.85
N GLN A 443 -16.68 -0.65 9.07
CA GLN A 443 -16.78 -2.09 9.26
C GLN A 443 -17.43 -2.45 10.60
N GLY A 444 -17.10 -1.72 11.65
CA GLY A 444 -17.71 -1.90 12.97
C GLY A 444 -19.20 -1.57 12.95
N LEU A 445 -19.57 -0.43 12.34
CA LEU A 445 -20.96 -0.05 12.14
C LEU A 445 -21.72 -1.08 11.31
N ALA A 446 -21.14 -1.55 10.20
CA ALA A 446 -21.72 -2.57 9.34
C ALA A 446 -22.09 -3.85 10.11
N ARG A 447 -21.22 -4.29 11.04
CA ARG A 447 -21.49 -5.44 11.91
C ARG A 447 -22.68 -5.20 12.85
N THR A 448 -22.92 -3.98 13.31
CA THR A 448 -24.09 -3.66 14.16
C THR A 448 -25.41 -3.76 13.41
N PHE A 449 -25.43 -3.52 12.09
CA PHE A 449 -26.61 -3.74 11.24
C PHE A 449 -26.79 -5.22 10.87
N GLY A 450 -25.70 -5.98 10.79
CA GLY A 450 -25.73 -7.42 10.51
C GLY A 450 -26.16 -7.76 9.08
N GLY A 451 -26.46 -9.04 8.84
CA GLY A 451 -27.07 -9.52 7.60
C GLY A 451 -26.35 -9.10 6.31
N ALA A 452 -27.09 -8.52 5.36
CA ALA A 452 -26.54 -8.03 4.10
C ALA A 452 -25.76 -6.71 4.26
N ALA A 453 -26.10 -5.86 5.25
CA ALA A 453 -25.40 -4.61 5.52
C ALA A 453 -23.94 -4.85 5.94
N ALA A 454 -23.71 -5.90 6.73
CA ALA A 454 -22.37 -6.34 7.16
C ALA A 454 -21.48 -6.84 6.00
N ARG A 455 -22.07 -7.13 4.83
CA ARG A 455 -21.36 -7.61 3.63
C ARG A 455 -21.15 -6.53 2.58
N LEU A 456 -21.69 -5.33 2.78
CA LEU A 456 -21.48 -4.24 1.85
C LEU A 456 -19.99 -3.90 1.82
N ASP A 457 -19.38 -4.04 0.65
CA ASP A 457 -18.04 -3.51 0.43
C ASP A 457 -18.14 -1.99 0.44
N ALA A 458 -17.64 -1.41 1.53
CA ALA A 458 -17.75 0.02 1.76
C ALA A 458 -16.89 0.84 0.81
N ARG A 459 -15.81 0.28 0.24
CA ARG A 459 -14.72 1.10 -0.29
C ARG A 459 -14.02 0.52 -1.50
N CYS A 460 -13.78 1.39 -2.49
CA CYS A 460 -12.79 1.15 -3.53
C CYS A 460 -11.37 1.31 -2.96
N ASP A 461 -10.71 0.21 -2.59
CA ASP A 461 -9.34 0.21 -2.05
C ASP A 461 -8.31 0.50 -3.17
N PRO A 462 -7.47 1.54 -3.05
CA PRO A 462 -6.42 1.86 -4.05
C PRO A 462 -5.29 0.82 -4.17
N TYR A 463 -5.25 -0.18 -3.29
CA TYR A 463 -4.22 -1.22 -3.28
C TYR A 463 -4.81 -2.63 -3.44
N ASP A 464 -6.06 -2.71 -3.92
CA ASP A 464 -6.83 -3.95 -4.07
C ASP A 464 -6.00 -5.07 -4.74
N PRO A 465 -5.85 -6.25 -4.11
CA PRO A 465 -5.01 -7.31 -4.62
C PRO A 465 -5.59 -8.02 -5.86
N ARG A 466 -6.86 -7.79 -6.22
CA ARG A 466 -7.43 -8.19 -7.52
C ARG A 466 -6.80 -7.39 -8.66
N TYR A 467 -6.39 -6.15 -8.40
CA TYR A 467 -5.69 -5.29 -9.35
C TYR A 467 -4.17 -5.45 -9.25
N CYS A 468 -3.61 -5.31 -8.04
CA CYS A 468 -2.18 -5.47 -7.75
C CYS A 468 -1.91 -6.79 -7.00
N THR A 469 -1.73 -7.90 -7.71
CA THR A 469 -1.63 -9.24 -7.10
C THR A 469 -0.43 -9.44 -6.17
N VAL A 470 0.59 -8.59 -6.25
CA VAL A 470 1.71 -8.55 -5.29
C VAL A 470 1.22 -8.25 -3.87
N ASN A 471 0.14 -7.49 -3.73
CA ASN A 471 -0.41 -7.11 -2.43
C ASN A 471 -1.20 -8.23 -1.74
N ALA A 472 -1.49 -9.34 -2.42
CA ALA A 472 -2.39 -10.38 -1.91
C ALA A 472 -1.96 -10.94 -0.53
N LEU A 473 -0.65 -11.06 -0.29
CA LEU A 473 -0.11 -11.55 0.98
C LEU A 473 0.34 -10.45 1.94
N LEU A 474 0.14 -9.18 1.62
CA LEU A 474 0.55 -8.07 2.50
C LEU A 474 -0.50 -7.77 3.58
N TYR A 475 -1.79 -7.88 3.25
CA TYR A 475 -2.90 -7.64 4.19
C TYR A 475 -3.04 -8.63 5.37
N PRO A 476 -2.89 -9.96 5.18
CA PRO A 476 -3.29 -10.93 6.21
C PRO A 476 -2.46 -10.92 7.49
N PHE A 477 -1.22 -10.42 7.42
CA PHE A 477 -0.24 -10.51 8.52
C PHE A 477 -0.11 -9.23 9.35
N GLU A 478 -1.01 -8.28 9.14
CA GLU A 478 -0.98 -6.94 9.73
C GLU A 478 -2.32 -6.62 10.40
N THR A 479 -2.32 -5.80 11.45
CA THR A 479 -3.53 -5.46 12.22
C THR A 479 -4.31 -4.27 11.66
N ARG A 480 -3.72 -3.61 10.67
CA ARG A 480 -4.26 -2.49 9.91
C ARG A 480 -3.77 -2.60 8.46
N GLU A 481 -4.22 -1.71 7.58
CA GLU A 481 -3.64 -1.61 6.23
C GLU A 481 -2.14 -1.24 6.32
N PRO A 482 -1.23 -2.09 5.82
CA PRO A 482 0.20 -1.84 5.91
C PRO A 482 0.68 -0.98 4.75
N ILE A 483 0.31 0.31 4.80
CA ILE A 483 0.50 1.26 3.69
C ILE A 483 1.91 1.27 3.12
N GLN A 484 2.97 1.16 3.95
CA GLN A 484 4.35 1.17 3.41
C GLN A 484 4.65 -0.05 2.55
N GLN A 485 4.09 -1.21 2.89
CA GLN A 485 4.24 -2.44 2.10
C GLN A 485 3.41 -2.34 0.81
N LEU A 486 2.16 -1.87 0.93
CA LEU A 486 1.24 -1.73 -0.21
C LEU A 486 1.73 -0.69 -1.24
N HIS A 487 2.40 0.36 -0.79
CA HIS A 487 2.97 1.39 -1.65
C HIS A 487 4.07 0.87 -2.57
N GLU A 488 4.88 -0.09 -2.13
CA GLU A 488 6.02 -0.58 -2.92
C GLU A 488 5.57 -1.13 -4.28
N ALA A 489 4.51 -1.95 -4.31
CA ALA A 489 3.98 -2.48 -5.55
C ALA A 489 2.85 -1.61 -6.14
N GLY A 490 2.00 -1.03 -5.30
CA GLY A 490 0.84 -0.24 -5.74
C GLY A 490 1.23 1.05 -6.46
N LEU A 491 2.26 1.77 -5.99
CA LEU A 491 2.75 2.98 -6.67
C LEU A 491 3.50 2.65 -7.96
N VAL A 492 4.22 1.53 -8.00
CA VAL A 492 4.85 1.03 -9.24
C VAL A 492 3.79 0.71 -10.29
N LEU A 493 2.72 0.01 -9.92
CA LEU A 493 1.61 -0.29 -10.83
C LEU A 493 0.88 0.97 -11.30
N SER A 494 0.67 1.93 -10.38
CA SER A 494 0.03 3.21 -10.71
C SER A 494 0.84 4.03 -11.72
N GLN A 495 2.17 4.11 -11.53
CA GLN A 495 3.08 4.76 -12.48
C GLN A 495 3.19 3.99 -13.79
N TRP A 496 3.19 2.65 -13.74
CA TRP A 496 3.15 1.81 -14.92
C TRP A 496 1.89 2.07 -15.76
N SER A 497 0.74 2.23 -15.11
CA SER A 497 -0.49 2.49 -15.86
C SER A 497 -0.50 3.91 -16.46
N SER A 498 0.07 4.91 -15.78
CA SER A 498 0.36 6.21 -16.40
C SER A 498 1.20 6.06 -17.68
N TRP A 499 2.25 5.24 -17.65
CA TRP A 499 3.06 4.95 -18.85
C TRP A 499 2.24 4.25 -19.93
N ALA A 500 1.44 3.23 -19.57
CA ALA A 500 0.62 2.48 -20.52
C ALA A 500 -0.42 3.36 -21.22
N LYS A 501 -0.89 4.44 -20.56
CA LYS A 501 -1.81 5.44 -21.12
C LYS A 501 -1.11 6.64 -21.78
N GLY A 502 0.21 6.63 -21.88
CA GLY A 502 0.97 7.68 -22.56
C GLY A 502 1.04 9.01 -21.81
N VAL A 503 0.92 9.00 -20.47
CA VAL A 503 1.09 10.21 -19.65
C VAL A 503 2.52 10.74 -19.84
N PRO A 504 2.71 12.05 -20.10
CA PRO A 504 4.04 12.63 -20.24
C PRO A 504 4.91 12.37 -19.01
N GLU A 505 6.21 12.11 -19.24
CA GLU A 505 7.22 11.85 -18.20
C GLU A 505 7.06 10.54 -17.42
N ALA A 506 6.03 9.73 -17.67
CA ALA A 506 5.89 8.43 -17.04
C ALA A 506 6.92 7.43 -17.61
N HIS A 507 7.85 6.95 -16.79
CA HIS A 507 9.01 6.12 -17.21
C HIS A 507 8.88 4.64 -16.84
N ILE A 508 7.97 4.26 -15.94
CA ILE A 508 7.83 2.87 -15.49
C ILE A 508 7.17 2.01 -16.57
N SER A 509 7.95 1.54 -17.54
CA SER A 509 7.46 0.63 -18.58
C SER A 509 7.31 -0.81 -18.09
N SER A 510 6.70 -1.68 -18.90
CA SER A 510 6.67 -3.12 -18.59
C SER A 510 8.07 -3.74 -18.43
N ALA A 511 9.09 -3.21 -19.12
CA ALA A 511 10.47 -3.64 -18.93
C ALA A 511 11.00 -3.23 -17.55
N VAL A 512 10.69 -2.01 -17.11
CA VAL A 512 11.06 -1.48 -15.79
C VAL A 512 10.38 -2.29 -14.69
N VAL A 513 9.08 -2.58 -14.77
CA VAL A 513 8.38 -3.42 -13.78
C VAL A 513 9.01 -4.81 -13.69
N ARG A 514 9.41 -5.40 -14.81
CA ARG A 514 10.11 -6.71 -14.83
C ARG A 514 11.49 -6.63 -14.19
N GLY A 515 12.23 -5.54 -14.40
CA GLY A 515 13.52 -5.30 -13.76
C GLY A 515 13.39 -5.05 -12.26
N ILE A 516 12.37 -4.28 -11.82
CA ILE A 516 12.01 -4.13 -10.42
C ILE A 516 11.67 -5.49 -9.81
N ALA A 517 10.86 -6.30 -10.48
CA ALA A 517 10.49 -7.62 -9.98
C ALA A 517 11.70 -8.54 -9.81
N GLU A 518 12.65 -8.49 -10.73
CA GLU A 518 13.91 -9.24 -10.66
C GLU A 518 14.81 -8.76 -9.53
N ARG A 519 14.98 -7.44 -9.35
CA ARG A 519 15.94 -6.85 -8.40
C ARG A 519 15.38 -6.76 -6.97
N PHE A 520 14.10 -6.44 -6.81
CA PHE A 520 13.46 -6.18 -5.51
C PHE A 520 12.53 -7.29 -5.05
N TRP A 521 11.80 -7.94 -5.97
CA TRP A 521 10.73 -8.90 -5.64
C TRP A 521 11.12 -10.37 -5.83
N GLY A 522 12.39 -10.64 -6.12
CA GLY A 522 12.97 -11.98 -6.16
C GLY A 522 12.79 -12.73 -7.48
N GLY A 523 12.15 -12.14 -8.48
CA GLY A 523 12.08 -12.73 -9.82
C GLY A 523 11.06 -12.08 -10.76
N ARG A 524 11.35 -12.15 -12.06
CA ARG A 524 10.51 -11.56 -13.13
C ARG A 524 9.07 -12.06 -13.17
N ALA A 525 8.78 -13.25 -12.63
CA ALA A 525 7.42 -13.77 -12.55
C ALA A 525 6.50 -12.86 -11.70
N ALA A 526 7.07 -12.18 -10.69
CA ALA A 526 6.31 -11.26 -9.85
C ALA A 526 5.74 -10.05 -10.63
N ALA A 527 6.33 -9.68 -11.78
CA ALA A 527 5.84 -8.57 -12.62
C ALA A 527 4.54 -8.87 -13.37
N ASP A 528 4.20 -10.14 -13.59
CA ASP A 528 2.95 -10.50 -14.25
C ASP A 528 1.80 -10.40 -13.24
N MET A 529 1.00 -9.33 -13.35
CA MET A 529 -0.10 -9.11 -12.44
C MET A 529 -1.26 -10.08 -12.69
N THR A 530 -1.33 -10.79 -13.82
CA THR A 530 -2.43 -11.74 -14.13
C THR A 530 -2.34 -13.07 -13.40
N THR A 531 -1.18 -13.40 -12.83
CA THR A 531 -0.95 -14.65 -12.11
C THR A 531 -0.57 -14.39 -10.65
N LEU A 532 -0.56 -15.45 -9.84
CA LEU A 532 -0.01 -15.42 -8.48
C LEU A 532 1.43 -15.94 -8.42
N ASP A 533 2.04 -16.23 -9.56
CA ASP A 533 3.39 -16.78 -9.62
C ASP A 533 4.40 -15.74 -9.13
N GLY A 534 5.33 -16.19 -8.28
CA GLY A 534 6.36 -15.35 -7.65
C GLY A 534 5.84 -14.37 -6.61
N LYS A 535 4.52 -14.30 -6.34
CA LYS A 535 3.95 -13.31 -5.41
C LYS A 535 4.26 -13.63 -3.94
N ALA A 536 4.48 -14.90 -3.59
CA ALA A 536 4.91 -15.28 -2.25
C ALA A 536 6.31 -14.74 -1.93
N GLU A 537 7.26 -14.89 -2.86
CA GLU A 537 8.61 -14.33 -2.71
C GLU A 537 8.58 -12.80 -2.71
N ALA A 538 7.77 -12.19 -3.58
CA ALA A 538 7.61 -10.74 -3.62
C ALA A 538 7.12 -10.20 -2.27
N ALA A 539 6.05 -10.77 -1.72
CA ALA A 539 5.51 -10.36 -0.43
C ALA A 539 6.52 -10.55 0.71
N HIS A 540 7.24 -11.67 0.71
CA HIS A 540 8.31 -11.96 1.69
C HIS A 540 9.37 -10.85 1.70
N ARG A 541 9.93 -10.53 0.52
CA ARG A 541 10.97 -9.50 0.37
C ARG A 541 10.48 -8.09 0.66
N ILE A 542 9.27 -7.75 0.22
CA ILE A 542 8.65 -6.45 0.51
C ILE A 542 8.54 -6.28 2.02
N GLN A 543 7.98 -7.25 2.74
CA GLN A 543 7.85 -7.17 4.20
C GLN A 543 9.20 -7.03 4.90
N ASP A 544 10.20 -7.82 4.54
CA ASP A 544 11.52 -7.74 5.17
C ASP A 544 12.15 -6.36 4.96
N ARG A 545 12.12 -5.86 3.72
CA ARG A 545 12.67 -4.54 3.38
C ARG A 545 11.92 -3.41 4.08
N GLN A 546 10.60 -3.47 4.08
CA GLN A 546 9.74 -2.41 4.61
C GLN A 546 9.79 -2.35 6.14
N LEU A 547 9.85 -3.49 6.82
CA LEU A 547 10.06 -3.53 8.27
C LEU A 547 11.45 -3.03 8.64
N ALA A 548 12.49 -3.38 7.86
CA ALA A 548 13.82 -2.84 8.06
C ALA A 548 13.85 -1.31 7.86
N LYS A 549 13.15 -0.80 6.84
CA LYS A 549 12.96 0.64 6.58
C LYS A 549 12.29 1.36 7.76
N GLU A 550 11.28 0.76 8.37
CA GLU A 550 10.64 1.31 9.58
C GLU A 550 11.57 1.28 10.80
N CYS A 551 12.49 0.33 10.89
CA CYS A 551 13.53 0.31 11.92
C CYS A 551 14.59 1.40 11.69
N LEU A 552 14.84 1.79 10.43
CA LEU A 552 15.72 2.91 10.07
C LEU A 552 15.11 4.28 10.36
N GLY A 553 13.79 4.42 10.23
CA GLY A 553 13.08 5.69 10.41
C GLY A 553 13.13 6.61 9.18
N VAL A 554 13.09 6.04 7.97
CA VAL A 554 13.12 6.79 6.71
C VAL A 554 11.75 6.85 6.03
N CYS A 555 11.58 7.82 5.13
CA CYS A 555 10.32 8.13 4.47
C CYS A 555 9.93 7.10 3.40
N ASP A 556 8.66 6.70 3.44
CA ASP A 556 8.05 5.79 2.48
C ASP A 556 7.95 6.32 1.04
N TRP A 557 7.86 7.65 0.87
CA TRP A 557 7.86 8.28 -0.45
C TRP A 557 9.23 8.35 -1.12
N MET A 558 10.30 8.23 -0.33
CA MET A 558 11.67 8.30 -0.83
C MET A 558 12.32 6.93 -0.91
N PHE A 559 11.95 6.03 0.01
CA PHE A 559 12.57 4.73 0.21
C PHE A 559 11.49 3.62 0.21
N PRO A 560 11.74 2.46 -0.39
CA PRO A 560 12.97 2.13 -1.09
C PRO A 560 13.16 2.92 -2.38
N LEU A 561 14.42 3.13 -2.75
CA LEU A 561 14.75 3.74 -4.04
C LEU A 561 14.52 2.67 -5.12
N ILE A 562 13.25 2.38 -5.43
CA ILE A 562 12.82 1.25 -6.26
C ILE A 562 12.90 1.52 -7.77
N ASP A 563 12.82 2.78 -8.16
CA ASP A 563 12.93 3.24 -9.55
C ASP A 563 13.89 4.44 -9.64
N LEU A 564 14.57 4.56 -10.78
CA LEU A 564 15.62 5.53 -11.04
C LEU A 564 15.42 6.19 -12.41
N PRO A 565 14.57 7.23 -12.55
CA PRO A 565 14.27 7.84 -13.83
C PRO A 565 15.49 8.19 -14.72
N PRO A 566 16.61 8.73 -14.20
CA PRO A 566 17.77 9.06 -15.04
C PRO A 566 18.68 7.85 -15.35
N GLY A 567 18.45 6.67 -14.77
CA GLY A 567 19.28 5.48 -14.99
C GLY A 567 18.93 4.73 -16.28
N ASP A 568 19.89 3.99 -16.84
CA ASP A 568 19.77 3.32 -18.15
C ASP A 568 18.62 2.30 -18.23
N ASP A 569 18.38 1.54 -17.16
CA ASP A 569 17.27 0.57 -17.08
C ASP A 569 16.06 1.10 -16.28
N HIS A 570 16.18 2.33 -15.77
CA HIS A 570 15.26 2.99 -14.85
C HIS A 570 14.90 2.24 -13.57
N VAL A 571 15.62 1.16 -13.22
CA VAL A 571 15.40 0.37 -12.01
C VAL A 571 16.27 0.90 -10.89
N GLY A 572 15.71 1.00 -9.70
CA GLY A 572 16.40 1.52 -8.53
C GLY A 572 17.50 0.60 -7.96
N ASP A 573 18.14 1.06 -6.87
CA ASP A 573 19.25 0.36 -6.21
C ASP A 573 18.81 -0.07 -4.80
N PRO A 574 18.70 -1.39 -4.52
CA PRO A 574 18.23 -1.89 -3.23
C PRO A 574 19.27 -1.75 -2.10
N THR A 575 20.50 -1.31 -2.41
CA THR A 575 21.60 -1.19 -1.44
C THR A 575 21.68 0.20 -0.80
N VAL A 576 20.89 1.16 -1.28
CA VAL A 576 21.00 2.58 -0.86
C VAL A 576 20.80 2.74 0.64
N GLU A 577 19.76 2.12 1.20
CA GLU A 577 19.45 2.21 2.63
C GLU A 577 20.54 1.57 3.50
N SER A 578 21.13 0.44 3.08
CA SER A 578 22.20 -0.20 3.85
C SER A 578 23.51 0.60 3.79
N ARG A 579 23.79 1.27 2.66
CA ARG A 579 24.91 2.21 2.53
C ARG A 579 24.73 3.45 3.40
N ILE A 580 23.51 3.99 3.47
CA ILE A 580 23.16 5.08 4.39
C ILE A 580 23.39 4.65 5.83
N LEU A 581 22.90 3.47 6.22
CA LEU A 581 23.08 2.93 7.56
C LEU A 581 24.57 2.74 7.89
N SER A 582 25.34 2.21 6.93
CA SER A 582 26.78 1.99 7.09
C SER A 582 27.53 3.29 7.34
N ALA A 583 27.24 4.32 6.54
CA ALA A 583 27.82 5.65 6.72
C ALA A 583 27.40 6.31 8.05
N ALA A 584 26.17 6.06 8.49
CA ALA A 584 25.66 6.58 9.75
C ALA A 584 26.35 5.94 10.98
N LEU A 585 26.45 4.61 11.01
CA LEU A 585 26.91 3.85 12.17
C LEU A 585 28.41 3.53 12.15
N GLY A 586 29.06 3.59 10.99
CA GLY A 586 30.48 3.26 10.81
C GLY A 586 30.76 1.75 10.76
N SER A 587 29.72 0.92 10.79
CA SER A 587 29.80 -0.54 10.61
C SER A 587 29.31 -0.91 9.21
N PRO A 588 29.91 -1.90 8.53
CA PRO A 588 29.45 -2.32 7.21
C PRO A 588 28.12 -3.07 7.29
N PHE A 589 27.11 -2.62 6.54
CA PHE A 589 25.82 -3.29 6.35
C PHE A 589 25.54 -3.52 4.86
N GLY A 590 25.28 -4.78 4.50
CA GLY A 590 24.71 -5.16 3.21
C GLY A 590 23.18 -5.08 3.19
N GLU A 591 22.60 -5.21 2.00
CA GLU A 591 21.15 -5.35 1.83
C GLU A 591 20.61 -6.55 2.63
N ALA A 592 21.30 -7.69 2.57
CA ALA A 592 20.88 -8.92 3.24
C ALA A 592 20.86 -8.77 4.77
N ASP A 593 21.83 -8.05 5.35
CA ASP A 593 21.86 -7.78 6.79
C ASP A 593 20.66 -6.96 7.22
N LEU A 594 20.32 -5.93 6.44
CA LEU A 594 19.18 -5.07 6.69
C LEU A 594 17.85 -5.83 6.54
N CYS A 595 17.69 -6.62 5.48
CA CYS A 595 16.50 -7.45 5.28
C CYS A 595 16.35 -8.50 6.39
N ARG A 596 17.45 -9.08 6.89
CA ARG A 596 17.44 -10.02 8.01
C ARG A 596 16.95 -9.39 9.32
N ILE A 597 17.26 -8.10 9.56
CA ILE A 597 16.67 -7.34 10.68
C ILE A 597 15.15 -7.21 10.48
N GLY A 598 14.71 -6.86 9.27
CA GLY A 598 13.28 -6.79 8.96
C GLY A 598 12.55 -8.11 9.13
N GLU A 599 13.13 -9.22 8.66
CA GLU A 599 12.59 -10.57 8.82
C GLU A 599 12.44 -10.94 10.30
N ARG A 600 13.45 -10.63 11.13
CA ARG A 600 13.42 -10.81 12.58
C ARG A 600 12.26 -10.02 13.21
N VAL A 601 12.12 -8.74 12.87
CA VAL A 601 11.04 -7.89 13.40
C VAL A 601 9.67 -8.40 12.97
N PHE A 602 9.53 -8.85 11.72
CA PHE A 602 8.29 -9.45 11.22
C PHE A 602 7.91 -10.71 12.01
N HIS A 603 8.88 -11.59 12.32
CA HIS A 603 8.65 -12.79 13.14
C HIS A 603 8.30 -12.45 14.59
N LEU A 604 8.95 -11.44 15.17
CA LEU A 604 8.62 -10.96 16.50
C LEU A 604 7.19 -10.41 16.55
N GLN A 605 6.79 -9.61 15.55
CA GLN A 605 5.41 -9.14 15.45
C GLN A 605 4.44 -10.30 15.26
N ARG A 606 4.75 -11.28 14.40
CA ARG A 606 3.93 -12.49 14.25
C ARG A 606 3.74 -13.18 15.59
N ALA A 607 4.78 -13.31 16.40
CA ALA A 607 4.68 -13.88 17.75
C ALA A 607 3.76 -13.05 18.66
N VAL A 608 3.85 -11.73 18.61
CA VAL A 608 2.93 -10.82 19.33
C VAL A 608 1.47 -11.08 18.92
N LEU A 609 1.18 -11.15 17.63
CA LEU A 609 -0.19 -11.36 17.15
C LEU A 609 -0.73 -12.74 17.55
N LEU A 610 0.08 -13.79 17.44
CA LEU A 610 -0.31 -15.14 17.86
C LEU A 610 -0.66 -15.20 19.35
N ARG A 611 0.15 -14.59 20.22
CA ARG A 611 -0.15 -14.56 21.67
C ARG A 611 -1.38 -13.71 22.01
N GLU A 612 -1.80 -12.82 21.13
CA GLU A 612 -3.01 -11.99 21.24
C GLU A 612 -4.21 -12.58 20.47
N GLY A 613 -4.16 -13.88 20.19
CA GLY A 613 -5.29 -14.64 19.67
C GLY A 613 -5.46 -14.58 18.15
N HIS A 614 -4.45 -14.15 17.39
CA HIS A 614 -4.44 -14.36 15.94
C HIS A 614 -4.38 -15.87 15.65
N ARG A 615 -5.41 -16.39 14.99
CA ARG A 615 -5.53 -17.80 14.62
C ARG A 615 -4.95 -17.96 13.22
N ALA A 616 -3.74 -18.50 13.10
CA ALA A 616 -2.95 -18.47 11.87
C ALA A 616 -3.74 -18.75 10.58
N VAL A 617 -4.01 -20.02 10.24
CA VAL A 617 -4.62 -20.39 8.94
C VAL A 617 -6.01 -19.74 8.76
N GLU A 618 -6.73 -19.48 9.85
CA GLU A 618 -8.08 -18.90 9.83
C GLU A 618 -8.08 -17.40 9.57
N ASP A 619 -7.19 -16.66 10.22
CA ASP A 619 -7.12 -15.20 10.21
C ASP A 619 -6.13 -14.69 9.15
N ASP A 620 -5.22 -15.53 8.64
CA ASP A 620 -4.35 -15.23 7.48
C ASP A 620 -5.18 -15.29 6.17
N ALA A 621 -6.22 -14.46 6.09
CA ALA A 621 -7.22 -14.43 5.03
C ALA A 621 -7.42 -13.01 4.48
N LEU A 622 -7.96 -12.95 3.26
CA LEU A 622 -8.44 -11.71 2.65
C LEU A 622 -9.94 -11.53 2.93
N PRO A 623 -10.46 -10.29 2.83
CA PRO A 623 -11.90 -10.04 2.82
C PRO A 623 -12.64 -10.94 1.82
N ALA A 624 -13.77 -11.51 2.23
CA ALA A 624 -14.56 -12.43 1.40
C ALA A 624 -14.95 -11.81 0.05
N ALA A 625 -15.28 -10.51 0.01
CA ALA A 625 -15.64 -9.77 -1.19
C ALA A 625 -14.57 -9.84 -2.30
N TRP A 626 -13.27 -9.90 -1.95
CA TRP A 626 -12.19 -9.98 -2.94
C TRP A 626 -12.11 -11.36 -3.64
N HIS A 627 -12.73 -12.37 -3.03
CA HIS A 627 -12.91 -13.68 -3.62
C HIS A 627 -14.26 -13.84 -4.33
N ASP A 628 -15.32 -13.25 -3.76
CA ASP A 628 -16.71 -13.46 -4.18
C ASP A 628 -17.23 -12.43 -5.18
N GLU A 629 -16.51 -11.33 -5.38
CA GLU A 629 -16.94 -10.24 -6.24
C GLU A 629 -15.85 -9.87 -7.25
N PRO A 630 -16.23 -9.69 -8.53
CA PRO A 630 -15.28 -9.25 -9.51
C PRO A 630 -14.95 -7.78 -9.28
N ILE A 631 -13.68 -7.40 -9.43
CA ILE A 631 -13.32 -5.98 -9.43
C ILE A 631 -13.98 -5.28 -10.63
N ARG A 632 -14.70 -4.18 -10.35
CA ARG A 632 -15.50 -3.45 -11.35
C ARG A 632 -14.90 -2.11 -11.75
N THR A 633 -14.11 -1.52 -10.87
CA THR A 633 -13.43 -0.23 -11.04
C THR A 633 -12.31 -0.14 -10.01
N HIS A 634 -11.45 0.87 -10.15
CA HIS A 634 -10.40 1.17 -9.19
C HIS A 634 -10.14 2.68 -9.16
N VAL A 635 -9.82 3.24 -7.98
CA VAL A 635 -9.67 4.70 -7.80
C VAL A 635 -8.51 5.26 -8.62
N ALA A 636 -7.45 4.47 -8.76
CA ALA A 636 -6.40 4.75 -9.72
C ALA A 636 -6.98 4.43 -11.11
N ASP A 637 -7.03 3.17 -11.55
CA ASP A 637 -7.35 2.87 -12.94
C ASP A 637 -8.79 2.37 -13.15
N PRO A 638 -9.72 3.14 -13.72
CA PRO A 638 -11.05 2.62 -14.05
C PRO A 638 -11.00 1.50 -15.10
N ASP A 639 -9.98 1.47 -15.97
CA ASP A 639 -9.78 0.44 -16.98
C ASP A 639 -9.02 -0.78 -16.44
N LEU A 640 -8.50 -0.68 -15.21
CA LEU A 640 -7.76 -1.74 -14.51
C LEU A 640 -6.61 -2.32 -15.35
N LEU A 641 -5.85 -1.48 -16.05
CA LEU A 641 -4.73 -1.93 -16.87
C LEU A 641 -3.59 -2.43 -15.98
N ALA A 642 -3.01 -3.58 -16.33
CA ALA A 642 -1.89 -4.16 -15.62
C ALA A 642 -0.91 -4.86 -16.59
N PRO A 643 0.37 -5.05 -16.20
CA PRO A 643 1.31 -5.84 -16.98
C PRO A 643 0.96 -7.33 -16.85
N GLY A 644 0.69 -7.97 -17.98
CA GLY A 644 0.43 -9.40 -18.10
C GLY A 644 1.62 -10.20 -18.63
N PRO A 645 1.39 -11.40 -19.21
CA PRO A 645 2.45 -12.30 -19.66
C PRO A 645 3.39 -11.63 -20.66
N GLY A 646 4.69 -11.66 -20.35
CA GLY A 646 5.72 -11.01 -21.17
C GLY A 646 5.71 -9.47 -21.11
N GLY A 647 4.94 -8.86 -20.21
CA GLY A 647 4.81 -7.40 -20.09
C GLY A 647 3.73 -6.79 -21.00
N ARG A 648 2.84 -7.60 -21.59
CA ARG A 648 1.73 -7.10 -22.41
C ARG A 648 0.73 -6.33 -21.54
N VAL A 649 0.19 -5.23 -22.05
CA VAL A 649 -0.89 -4.49 -21.38
C VAL A 649 -2.17 -5.34 -21.44
N VAL A 650 -2.78 -5.60 -20.29
CA VAL A 650 -4.05 -6.33 -20.17
C VAL A 650 -4.94 -5.64 -19.16
N SER A 651 -6.26 -5.84 -19.23
CA SER A 651 -7.19 -5.34 -18.20
C SER A 651 -7.51 -6.44 -17.18
N GLN A 652 -7.55 -6.07 -15.90
CA GLN A 652 -8.01 -6.92 -14.80
C GLN A 652 -9.51 -6.75 -14.50
N LEU A 653 -10.25 -6.00 -15.33
CA LEU A 653 -11.69 -5.82 -15.16
C LEU A 653 -12.40 -7.17 -15.11
N GLY A 654 -13.26 -7.35 -14.11
CA GLY A 654 -13.98 -8.61 -13.92
C GLY A 654 -13.22 -9.67 -13.09
N ARG A 655 -11.97 -9.40 -12.69
CA ARG A 655 -11.15 -10.39 -11.99
C ARG A 655 -11.61 -10.65 -10.55
N ARG A 656 -11.44 -11.90 -10.13
CA ARG A 656 -11.55 -12.37 -8.75
C ARG A 656 -10.25 -13.04 -8.32
N LEU A 657 -9.99 -13.06 -7.01
CA LEU A 657 -8.95 -13.92 -6.43
C LEU A 657 -9.59 -15.21 -5.94
N HIS A 658 -9.39 -16.33 -6.63
CA HIS A 658 -9.98 -17.60 -6.19
C HIS A 658 -9.37 -18.07 -4.86
N ARG A 659 -10.22 -18.50 -3.92
CA ARG A 659 -9.80 -19.00 -2.59
C ARG A 659 -8.76 -20.11 -2.67
N ARG A 660 -8.91 -21.02 -3.62
CA ARG A 660 -7.96 -22.13 -3.85
C ARG A 660 -6.57 -21.61 -4.24
N ASP A 661 -6.51 -20.62 -5.13
CA ASP A 661 -5.23 -20.06 -5.57
C ASP A 661 -4.58 -19.22 -4.47
N PHE A 662 -5.38 -18.48 -3.71
CA PHE A 662 -4.89 -17.77 -2.53
C PHE A 662 -4.37 -18.73 -1.45
N ALA A 663 -5.07 -19.83 -1.18
CA ALA A 663 -4.61 -20.84 -0.23
C ALA A 663 -3.27 -21.45 -0.64
N ARG A 664 -3.09 -21.80 -1.93
CA ARG A 664 -1.81 -22.28 -2.48
C ARG A 664 -0.70 -21.23 -2.32
N LEU A 665 -1.01 -19.97 -2.65
CA LEU A 665 -0.08 -18.86 -2.51
C LEU A 665 0.37 -18.67 -1.04
N ARG A 666 -0.57 -18.79 -0.09
CA ARG A 666 -0.30 -18.72 1.35
C ARG A 666 0.55 -19.88 1.85
N GLU A 667 0.31 -21.10 1.38
CA GLU A 667 1.14 -22.26 1.71
C GLU A 667 2.59 -22.09 1.22
N GLU A 668 2.79 -21.61 -0.01
CA GLU A 668 4.12 -21.28 -0.54
C GLU A 668 4.81 -20.22 0.34
N TYR A 669 4.07 -19.21 0.77
CA TYR A 669 4.59 -18.17 1.64
C TYR A 669 4.98 -18.70 3.03
N TYR A 670 4.21 -19.61 3.63
CA TYR A 670 4.60 -20.27 4.89
C TYR A 670 5.89 -21.07 4.74
N GLU A 671 6.07 -21.79 3.63
CA GLU A 671 7.33 -22.51 3.36
C GLU A 671 8.52 -21.53 3.30
N ARG A 672 8.36 -20.40 2.62
CA ARG A 672 9.40 -19.36 2.52
C ARG A 672 9.75 -18.73 3.86
N ARG A 673 8.74 -18.49 4.71
CA ARG A 673 8.93 -17.97 6.07
C ARG A 673 9.52 -19.01 7.05
N GLY A 674 9.72 -20.27 6.64
CA GLY A 674 10.16 -21.32 7.54
C GLY A 674 9.13 -21.68 8.62
N TRP A 675 7.85 -21.46 8.31
CA TRP A 675 6.71 -21.83 9.17
C TRP A 675 6.20 -23.23 8.83
N ASP A 676 5.46 -23.83 9.74
CA ASP A 676 4.81 -25.11 9.49
C ASP A 676 3.58 -24.91 8.59
N VAL A 677 3.62 -25.42 7.36
CA VAL A 677 2.59 -25.18 6.33
C VAL A 677 1.17 -25.53 6.79
N PRO A 678 0.92 -26.71 7.41
CA PRO A 678 -0.44 -27.05 7.85
C PRO A 678 -1.02 -26.13 8.91
N THR A 679 -0.18 -25.54 9.77
CA THR A 679 -0.64 -24.73 10.92
C THR A 679 -0.40 -23.24 10.76
N GLY A 680 0.45 -22.81 9.82
CA GLY A 680 0.89 -21.41 9.68
C GLY A 680 1.68 -20.88 10.88
N LEU A 681 2.12 -21.76 11.79
CA LEU A 681 2.85 -21.38 13.00
C LEU A 681 4.37 -21.32 12.76
N PRO A 682 5.09 -20.37 13.37
CA PRO A 682 6.55 -20.33 13.34
C PRO A 682 7.18 -21.59 13.92
N THR A 683 8.33 -21.99 13.39
CA THR A 683 9.10 -23.14 13.89
C THR A 683 10.17 -22.70 14.90
N ARG A 684 10.52 -23.58 15.84
CA ARG A 684 11.64 -23.36 16.78
C ARG A 684 12.94 -23.01 16.05
N ALA A 685 13.24 -23.76 15.00
CA ALA A 685 14.47 -23.59 14.22
C ALA A 685 14.48 -22.26 13.48
N GLY A 686 13.36 -21.86 12.86
CA GLY A 686 13.23 -20.56 12.19
C GLY A 686 13.43 -19.39 13.14
N LEU A 687 12.79 -19.41 14.32
CA LEU A 687 12.96 -18.36 15.32
C LEU A 687 14.40 -18.31 15.89
N ALA A 688 15.00 -19.46 16.20
CA ALA A 688 16.39 -19.50 16.66
C ALA A 688 17.36 -18.98 15.60
N ALA A 689 17.13 -19.30 14.32
CA ALA A 689 17.93 -18.79 13.21
C ALA A 689 17.84 -17.27 13.04
N LEU A 690 16.83 -16.61 13.62
CA LEU A 690 16.66 -15.15 13.62
C LEU A 690 17.04 -14.51 14.95
N ASP A 691 17.72 -15.24 15.85
CA ASP A 691 18.03 -14.76 17.20
C ASP A 691 16.77 -14.40 18.00
N LEU A 692 15.75 -15.27 17.91
CA LEU A 692 14.46 -15.16 18.62
C LEU A 692 14.14 -16.44 19.40
N ALA A 693 15.15 -17.13 19.93
CA ALA A 693 14.97 -18.37 20.68
C ALA A 693 14.16 -18.16 21.97
N ASP A 694 14.34 -17.01 22.62
CA ASP A 694 13.56 -16.50 23.76
C ASP A 694 12.07 -16.36 23.41
N VAL A 695 11.76 -15.73 22.28
CA VAL A 695 10.40 -15.60 21.76
C VAL A 695 9.80 -16.97 21.46
N GLY A 696 10.59 -17.86 20.84
CA GLY A 696 10.18 -19.23 20.55
C GLY A 696 9.81 -20.03 21.80
N ALA A 697 10.55 -19.86 22.90
CA ALA A 697 10.20 -20.46 24.19
C ALA A 697 8.88 -19.88 24.74
N GLY A 698 8.66 -18.57 24.61
CA GLY A 698 7.42 -17.92 25.01
C GLY A 698 6.18 -18.40 24.23
N LEU A 699 6.33 -18.69 22.93
CA LEU A 699 5.27 -19.29 22.11
C LEU A 699 5.03 -20.76 22.45
N GLU A 700 6.09 -21.55 22.65
CA GLU A 700 5.94 -22.97 23.02
C GLU A 700 5.17 -23.13 24.34
N ALA A 701 5.49 -22.33 25.35
CA ALA A 701 4.80 -22.35 26.64
C ALA A 701 3.28 -22.08 26.52
N ARG A 702 2.83 -21.49 25.41
CA ARG A 702 1.42 -21.18 25.11
C ARG A 702 0.80 -22.13 24.08
N GLY A 703 1.55 -23.13 23.59
CA GLY A 703 1.10 -24.01 22.51
C GLY A 703 0.97 -23.31 21.15
N LEU A 704 1.66 -22.18 20.96
CA LEU A 704 1.60 -21.33 19.75
C LEU A 704 2.84 -21.47 18.85
N LEU A 705 3.62 -22.53 19.07
CA LEU A 705 4.77 -22.88 18.24
C LEU A 705 4.44 -24.13 17.42
N ALA A 706 4.96 -24.22 16.20
CA ALA A 706 4.78 -25.40 15.38
C ALA A 706 5.21 -26.67 16.14
N PRO A 707 4.39 -27.73 16.15
CA PRO A 707 4.73 -28.97 16.83
C PRO A 707 6.02 -29.56 16.25
N ARG A 708 6.86 -30.17 17.11
CA ARG A 708 8.09 -30.85 16.65
C ARG A 708 7.72 -31.81 15.53
N ALA A 709 8.35 -31.63 14.36
CA ALA A 709 8.07 -32.44 13.19
C ALA A 709 8.18 -33.93 13.54
N ARG A 710 7.05 -34.65 13.57
CA ARG A 710 7.08 -36.11 13.47
C ARG A 710 7.71 -36.43 12.12
N ARG A 711 8.80 -37.20 12.10
CA ARG A 711 9.46 -37.65 10.86
C ARG A 711 8.37 -38.08 9.87
N PRO A 712 8.27 -37.46 8.68
CA PRO A 712 7.22 -37.84 7.74
C PRO A 712 7.44 -39.30 7.35
N GLY A 713 6.40 -40.12 7.58
CA GLY A 713 6.40 -41.52 7.14
C GLY A 713 6.66 -41.62 5.63
N PRO A 714 7.22 -42.75 5.16
CA PRO A 714 7.67 -42.94 3.78
C PRO A 714 6.62 -42.55 2.72
N LEU A 715 5.33 -42.75 3.01
CA LEU A 715 4.19 -42.40 2.16
C LEU A 715 4.05 -40.90 1.89
N ARG A 716 4.37 -40.01 2.84
CA ARG A 716 4.28 -38.55 2.65
C ARG A 716 5.43 -38.01 1.79
N ARG A 717 6.60 -38.66 1.84
CA ARG A 717 7.74 -38.38 0.95
C ARG A 717 7.46 -38.85 -0.47
N LEU A 718 6.88 -40.03 -0.62
CA LEU A 718 6.41 -40.54 -1.91
C LEU A 718 5.31 -39.64 -2.49
N ARG A 719 4.33 -39.19 -1.69
CA ARG A 719 3.29 -38.27 -2.16
C ARG A 719 3.83 -36.92 -2.63
N ARG A 720 4.75 -36.28 -1.88
CA ARG A 720 5.39 -35.03 -2.32
C ARG A 720 6.31 -35.23 -3.53
N ALA A 721 6.98 -36.37 -3.63
CA ALA A 721 7.78 -36.73 -4.81
C ALA A 721 6.89 -37.01 -6.02
N TRP A 722 5.72 -37.63 -5.83
CA TRP A 722 4.75 -37.96 -6.87
C TRP A 722 3.93 -36.74 -7.32
N GLU A 723 3.61 -35.82 -6.41
CA GLU A 723 3.02 -34.50 -6.73
C GLU A 723 4.04 -33.65 -7.51
N ARG A 724 5.32 -33.61 -7.09
CA ARG A 724 6.41 -32.95 -7.87
C ARG A 724 6.71 -33.62 -9.21
N PHE A 725 6.53 -34.94 -9.34
CA PHE A 725 6.68 -35.67 -10.62
C PHE A 725 5.44 -35.50 -11.52
N GLY A 726 4.25 -35.39 -10.94
CA GLY A 726 2.99 -35.15 -11.63
C GLY A 726 2.87 -33.73 -12.19
N GLU A 727 3.49 -32.74 -11.55
CA GLU A 727 3.43 -31.33 -11.95
C GLU A 727 4.41 -30.97 -13.07
N ARG A 728 5.54 -31.68 -13.25
CA ARG A 728 6.40 -31.50 -14.43
C ARG A 728 5.80 -32.05 -15.74
N ARG A 729 4.65 -32.72 -15.67
CA ARG A 729 3.82 -33.11 -16.83
C ARG A 729 2.44 -32.46 -16.84
N ARG A 730 2.16 -31.48 -15.96
CA ARG A 730 0.92 -30.69 -15.96
C ARG A 730 1.22 -29.19 -15.92
N CYS A 731 2.09 -28.75 -16.80
CA CYS A 731 2.07 -27.38 -17.31
C CYS A 731 1.87 -27.50 -18.83
N LEU A 732 0.81 -26.87 -19.33
CA LEU A 732 0.22 -26.97 -20.69
C LEU A 732 -0.85 -28.06 -20.86
N GLU A 733 -1.95 -27.97 -20.11
CA GLU A 733 -3.26 -28.27 -20.70
C GLU A 733 -4.21 -27.08 -20.44
N PRO A 734 -4.78 -26.45 -21.48
CA PRO A 734 -5.80 -25.44 -21.30
C PRO A 734 -7.13 -26.13 -21.00
N GLU A 735 -7.73 -25.84 -19.84
CA GLU A 735 -9.14 -26.16 -19.51
C GLU A 735 -10.17 -25.41 -20.41
N ALA A 736 -9.75 -24.97 -21.61
CA ALA A 736 -10.63 -24.46 -22.68
C ALA A 736 -10.92 -25.50 -23.78
N ARG A 737 -10.53 -26.77 -23.61
CA ARG A 737 -10.86 -27.87 -24.55
C ARG A 737 -11.71 -28.94 -23.88
N ARG A 738 -12.96 -28.62 -23.53
CA ARG A 738 -14.05 -29.62 -23.35
C ARG A 738 -15.42 -28.94 -23.27
N ALA A 739 -15.76 -28.12 -24.26
CA ALA A 739 -17.12 -28.20 -24.79
C ALA A 739 -17.09 -29.29 -25.85
N ALA A 740 -18.00 -30.27 -25.82
CA ALA A 740 -18.13 -31.20 -26.93
C ALA A 740 -18.24 -30.42 -28.26
N PRO A 741 -17.64 -30.89 -29.38
CA PRO A 741 -17.93 -30.29 -30.67
C PRO A 741 -19.45 -30.40 -30.92
N PRO A 742 -20.11 -29.36 -31.47
CA PRO A 742 -21.51 -29.48 -31.85
C PRO A 742 -21.68 -30.67 -32.80
N THR A 743 -22.51 -31.63 -32.38
CA THR A 743 -22.78 -32.87 -33.09
C THR A 743 -23.78 -32.64 -34.22
N GLY A 744 -23.56 -33.24 -35.39
CA GLY A 744 -24.46 -33.15 -36.54
C GLY A 744 -23.74 -32.91 -37.88
N PRO A 745 -24.40 -33.13 -39.03
CA PRO A 745 -23.79 -32.96 -40.36
C PRO A 745 -23.49 -31.48 -40.66
N SER A 746 -22.45 -31.21 -41.44
CA SER A 746 -22.17 -29.86 -41.97
C SER A 746 -23.31 -29.39 -42.88
N LEU A 747 -23.60 -28.09 -42.87
CA LEU A 747 -24.67 -27.50 -43.67
C LEU A 747 -24.16 -27.14 -45.07
N ARG A 748 -24.97 -27.31 -46.13
CA ARG A 748 -24.66 -26.88 -47.50
C ARG A 748 -25.92 -26.37 -48.18
N GLY A 749 -25.75 -25.58 -49.25
CA GLY A 749 -26.86 -25.13 -50.10
C GLY A 749 -27.95 -24.38 -49.31
N GLU A 750 -29.21 -24.74 -49.53
CA GLU A 750 -30.37 -24.06 -48.92
C GLU A 750 -30.37 -24.12 -47.39
N ALA A 751 -29.86 -25.19 -46.79
CA ALA A 751 -29.82 -25.33 -45.33
C ALA A 751 -28.85 -24.33 -44.67
N LEU A 752 -27.70 -24.05 -45.31
CA LEU A 752 -26.78 -23.01 -44.84
C LEU A 752 -27.34 -21.61 -45.10
N ARG A 753 -27.98 -21.41 -46.26
CA ARG A 753 -28.65 -20.15 -46.61
C ARG A 753 -29.73 -19.80 -45.58
N ALA A 754 -30.54 -20.77 -45.14
CA ALA A 754 -31.58 -20.56 -44.13
C ALA A 754 -31.00 -20.09 -42.78
N VAL A 755 -29.86 -20.63 -42.35
CA VAL A 755 -29.19 -20.19 -41.12
C VAL A 755 -28.63 -18.78 -41.26
N LEU A 756 -28.05 -18.44 -42.42
CA LEU A 756 -27.57 -17.09 -42.70
C LEU A 756 -28.72 -16.08 -42.83
N GLU A 757 -29.88 -16.48 -43.36
CA GLU A 757 -31.10 -15.67 -43.34
C GLU A 757 -31.61 -15.44 -41.92
N ALA A 758 -31.52 -16.44 -41.04
CA ALA A 758 -31.84 -16.26 -39.62
C ALA A 758 -30.86 -15.30 -38.92
N GLU A 759 -29.56 -15.36 -39.23
CA GLU A 759 -28.59 -14.38 -38.76
C GLU A 759 -28.87 -12.98 -39.30
N ARG A 760 -29.24 -12.87 -40.58
CA ARG A 760 -29.69 -11.61 -41.20
C ARG A 760 -30.92 -11.03 -40.52
N ALA A 761 -31.91 -11.87 -40.19
CA ALA A 761 -33.16 -11.43 -39.57
C ALA A 761 -32.95 -10.73 -38.21
N LYS A 762 -31.89 -11.07 -37.47
CA LYS A 762 -31.54 -10.40 -36.20
C LYS A 762 -31.30 -8.90 -36.35
N PHE A 763 -30.79 -8.48 -37.51
CA PHE A 763 -30.56 -7.07 -37.81
C PHE A 763 -31.85 -6.31 -38.16
N GLY A 764 -32.92 -7.02 -38.52
CA GLY A 764 -34.24 -6.44 -38.81
C GLY A 764 -35.11 -6.18 -37.57
N LEU A 765 -34.68 -6.61 -36.38
CA LEU A 765 -35.39 -6.35 -35.12
C LEU A 765 -35.42 -4.85 -34.80
N GLU A 766 -36.58 -4.33 -34.38
CA GLU A 766 -36.78 -2.89 -34.14
C GLU A 766 -35.78 -2.30 -33.13
N ALA A 767 -35.47 -3.05 -32.08
CA ALA A 767 -34.47 -2.69 -31.07
C ALA A 767 -33.02 -2.61 -31.61
N VAL A 768 -32.75 -3.27 -32.73
CA VAL A 768 -31.42 -3.38 -33.35
C VAL A 768 -31.25 -2.37 -34.49
N ARG A 769 -32.29 -2.15 -35.30
CA ARG A 769 -32.27 -1.28 -36.50
C ARG A 769 -31.71 0.12 -36.23
N ARG A 770 -32.06 0.73 -35.09
CA ARG A 770 -31.57 2.06 -34.70
C ARG A 770 -30.04 2.10 -34.57
N ASN A 771 -29.42 1.04 -34.07
CA ASN A 771 -27.98 1.01 -33.87
C ASN A 771 -27.25 0.97 -35.22
N PHE A 772 -27.80 0.32 -36.24
CA PHE A 772 -27.13 0.11 -37.53
C PHE A 772 -27.50 1.13 -38.62
N ARG A 773 -28.29 2.18 -38.33
CA ARG A 773 -28.58 3.27 -39.28
C ARG A 773 -27.28 3.89 -39.85
N GLY A 774 -27.22 4.13 -41.16
CA GLY A 774 -26.03 4.66 -41.84
C GLY A 774 -24.90 3.64 -42.08
N TRP A 775 -25.06 2.38 -41.66
CA TRP A 775 -24.01 1.38 -41.77
C TRP A 775 -24.00 0.77 -43.18
N ASN A 776 -22.92 1.03 -43.92
CA ASN A 776 -22.68 0.51 -45.27
C ASN A 776 -21.43 -0.36 -45.22
N LYS A 777 -21.61 -1.68 -45.09
CA LYS A 777 -20.54 -2.64 -44.77
C LYS A 777 -20.73 -3.99 -45.45
N VAL A 778 -19.61 -4.66 -45.71
CA VAL A 778 -19.57 -6.02 -46.27
C VAL A 778 -19.09 -7.00 -45.19
N MET A 779 -19.99 -7.89 -44.75
CA MET A 779 -19.69 -8.96 -43.79
C MET A 779 -19.52 -10.28 -44.53
N GLN A 780 -18.29 -10.80 -44.58
CA GLN A 780 -17.99 -12.07 -45.23
C GLN A 780 -17.88 -13.20 -44.20
N TYR A 781 -18.52 -14.33 -44.49
CA TYR A 781 -18.36 -15.60 -43.80
C TYR A 781 -17.56 -16.56 -44.67
N HIS A 782 -16.56 -17.20 -44.08
CA HIS A 782 -15.81 -18.31 -44.65
C HIS A 782 -16.06 -19.55 -43.80
N PHE A 783 -16.47 -20.66 -44.43
CA PHE A 783 -16.75 -21.93 -43.78
C PHE A 783 -15.73 -22.99 -44.21
N PRO A 784 -14.61 -23.17 -43.48
CA PRO A 784 -13.53 -24.08 -43.87
C PRO A 784 -13.97 -25.54 -43.99
N ASP A 785 -15.00 -25.96 -43.23
CA ASP A 785 -15.51 -27.33 -43.23
C ASP A 785 -16.23 -27.73 -44.54
N ILE A 786 -16.61 -26.76 -45.36
CA ILE A 786 -17.24 -26.98 -46.66
C ILE A 786 -16.58 -26.21 -47.82
N GLY A 787 -15.63 -25.32 -47.53
CA GLY A 787 -14.90 -24.53 -48.52
C GLY A 787 -15.74 -23.44 -49.19
N GLU A 788 -16.78 -22.94 -48.54
CA GLU A 788 -17.69 -21.94 -49.13
C GLU A 788 -17.49 -20.54 -48.52
N TYR A 789 -17.76 -19.51 -49.34
CA TYR A 789 -17.78 -18.10 -48.97
C TYR A 789 -19.18 -17.53 -49.14
N TRP A 790 -19.62 -16.77 -48.14
CA TRP A 790 -20.92 -16.11 -48.13
C TRP A 790 -20.79 -14.66 -47.68
N VAL A 791 -21.70 -13.80 -48.10
CA VAL A 791 -21.68 -12.38 -47.74
C VAL A 791 -23.05 -11.87 -47.32
N LEU A 792 -23.06 -11.02 -46.30
CA LEU A 792 -24.18 -10.14 -45.95
C LEU A 792 -23.74 -8.70 -46.23
N ARG A 793 -24.49 -8.00 -47.09
CA ARG A 793 -24.21 -6.60 -47.44
C ARG A 793 -25.18 -5.70 -46.69
N PHE A 794 -24.65 -4.66 -46.05
CA PHE A 794 -25.42 -3.63 -45.38
C PHE A 794 -25.48 -2.41 -46.29
N VAL A 795 -26.70 -1.92 -46.54
CA VAL A 795 -26.97 -0.69 -47.26
C VAL A 795 -27.84 0.18 -46.36
N ASP A 796 -27.27 1.26 -45.87
CA ASP A 796 -27.89 2.16 -44.88
C ASP A 796 -28.49 1.45 -43.65
N GLY A 797 -27.80 0.40 -43.15
CA GLY A 797 -28.25 -0.40 -42.01
C GLY A 797 -29.23 -1.53 -42.34
N GLU A 798 -29.78 -1.58 -43.55
CA GLU A 798 -30.59 -2.70 -44.04
C GLU A 798 -29.71 -3.80 -44.63
N VAL A 799 -29.96 -5.05 -44.22
CA VAL A 799 -29.14 -6.20 -44.61
C VAL A 799 -29.76 -6.89 -45.81
N GLN A 800 -28.98 -7.00 -46.88
CA GLN A 800 -29.36 -7.72 -48.09
C GLN A 800 -29.35 -9.24 -47.86
N PRO A 801 -30.13 -10.02 -48.64
CA PRO A 801 -30.12 -11.48 -48.57
C PRO A 801 -28.70 -12.07 -48.68
N PRO A 802 -28.39 -13.19 -47.98
CA PRO A 802 -27.10 -13.83 -48.08
C PRO A 802 -26.80 -14.29 -49.50
N GLU A 803 -25.61 -13.91 -49.99
CA GLU A 803 -25.11 -14.24 -51.33
C GLU A 803 -23.93 -15.19 -51.19
N ARG A 804 -23.94 -16.29 -51.96
CA ARG A 804 -22.80 -17.22 -52.06
C ARG A 804 -21.80 -16.69 -53.08
N LEU A 805 -20.52 -16.74 -52.75
CA LEU A 805 -19.42 -16.29 -53.61
C LEU A 805 -18.56 -17.47 -54.07
N GLU A 806 -17.98 -17.35 -55.26
CA GLU A 806 -17.02 -18.33 -55.81
C GLU A 806 -15.62 -18.21 -55.17
N GLY A 807 -15.35 -17.13 -54.43
CA GLY A 807 -14.10 -16.87 -53.73
C GLY A 807 -14.21 -15.74 -52.72
N PRO A 808 -13.14 -15.45 -51.96
CA PRO A 808 -13.13 -14.37 -50.97
C PRO A 808 -13.22 -13.00 -51.64
N VAL A 809 -13.95 -12.07 -51.02
CA VAL A 809 -13.84 -10.64 -51.32
C VAL A 809 -12.45 -10.16 -50.91
N GLU A 810 -11.80 -9.36 -51.75
CA GLU A 810 -10.43 -8.87 -51.46
C GLU A 810 -10.35 -8.04 -50.17
N ARG A 811 -11.39 -7.25 -49.86
CA ARG A 811 -11.43 -6.34 -48.69
C ARG A 811 -12.83 -6.24 -48.06
N PRO A 812 -13.36 -7.30 -47.42
CA PRO A 812 -14.57 -7.18 -46.61
C PRO A 812 -14.26 -6.34 -45.37
N ASP A 813 -15.22 -5.51 -44.94
CA ASP A 813 -15.08 -4.73 -43.71
C ASP A 813 -14.98 -5.65 -42.48
N ILE A 814 -15.71 -6.77 -42.51
CA ILE A 814 -15.76 -7.76 -41.44
C ILE A 814 -15.62 -9.16 -42.04
N ARG A 815 -14.74 -9.97 -41.47
CA ARG A 815 -14.51 -11.36 -41.87
C ARG A 815 -14.74 -12.30 -40.70
N TYR A 816 -15.66 -13.25 -40.89
CA TYR A 816 -15.92 -14.40 -40.01
C TYR A 816 -15.30 -15.66 -40.64
N GLU A 817 -14.62 -16.45 -39.83
CA GLU A 817 -14.15 -17.79 -40.19
C GLU A 817 -14.55 -18.76 -39.07
N LEU A 818 -15.44 -19.70 -39.38
CA LEU A 818 -16.01 -20.68 -38.46
C LEU A 818 -16.60 -21.87 -39.22
N ASP A 819 -16.72 -23.03 -38.59
CA ASP A 819 -17.40 -24.18 -39.21
C ASP A 819 -18.92 -23.96 -39.24
N THR A 820 -19.61 -24.54 -40.23
CA THR A 820 -21.09 -24.46 -40.33
C THR A 820 -21.82 -24.98 -39.08
N ARG A 821 -21.21 -25.96 -38.37
CA ARG A 821 -21.74 -26.50 -37.11
C ARG A 821 -21.66 -25.50 -35.96
N THR A 822 -20.58 -24.71 -35.93
CA THR A 822 -20.39 -23.62 -34.97
C THR A 822 -21.40 -22.52 -35.24
N LEU A 823 -21.63 -22.15 -36.51
CA LEU A 823 -22.65 -21.18 -36.87
C LEU A 823 -24.06 -21.64 -36.46
N ARG A 824 -24.43 -22.89 -36.73
CA ARG A 824 -25.73 -23.46 -36.33
C ARG A 824 -25.91 -23.45 -34.82
N ALA A 825 -24.90 -23.87 -34.06
CA ALA A 825 -24.94 -23.84 -32.58
C ALA A 825 -25.07 -22.40 -32.06
N MET A 826 -24.46 -21.42 -32.73
CA MET A 826 -24.64 -20.00 -32.42
C MET A 826 -26.05 -19.50 -32.75
N SER A 827 -26.61 -19.91 -33.88
CA SER A 827 -27.97 -19.53 -34.30
C SER A 827 -29.03 -20.10 -33.35
N ASN A 828 -28.85 -21.35 -32.90
CA ASN A 828 -29.71 -22.04 -31.95
C ASN A 828 -29.51 -21.61 -30.49
N ARG A 829 -28.60 -20.66 -30.19
CA ARG A 829 -28.21 -20.22 -28.84
C ARG A 829 -27.59 -21.33 -27.95
N GLU A 830 -27.11 -22.41 -28.54
CA GLU A 830 -26.38 -23.49 -27.85
C GLU A 830 -24.91 -23.09 -27.56
N LEU A 831 -24.37 -22.13 -28.31
CA LEU A 831 -23.00 -21.61 -28.18
C LEU A 831 -23.00 -20.09 -28.38
N SER A 832 -22.58 -19.30 -27.38
CA SER A 832 -22.45 -17.85 -27.57
C SER A 832 -21.29 -17.50 -28.51
N GLY A 833 -21.41 -16.39 -29.25
CA GLY A 833 -20.33 -15.92 -30.12
C GLY A 833 -19.03 -15.60 -29.38
N GLU A 834 -19.13 -15.09 -28.14
CA GLU A 834 -17.98 -14.88 -27.24
C GLU A 834 -17.29 -16.21 -26.89
N LYS A 835 -18.06 -17.22 -26.50
CA LYS A 835 -17.52 -18.55 -26.18
C LYS A 835 -16.93 -19.22 -27.42
N ALA A 836 -17.53 -19.05 -28.60
CA ALA A 836 -16.97 -19.52 -29.87
C ALA A 836 -15.63 -18.85 -30.19
N TYR A 837 -15.51 -17.54 -29.95
CA TYR A 837 -14.26 -16.78 -30.15
C TYR A 837 -13.17 -17.20 -29.16
N LEU A 838 -13.48 -17.25 -27.86
CA LEU A 838 -12.54 -17.64 -26.80
C LEU A 838 -12.05 -19.09 -26.96
N THR A 839 -12.91 -19.99 -27.47
CA THR A 839 -12.54 -21.38 -27.76
C THR A 839 -11.90 -21.59 -29.14
N ARG A 840 -11.62 -20.50 -29.88
CA ARG A 840 -11.04 -20.49 -31.24
C ARG A 840 -11.85 -21.26 -32.29
N ARG A 841 -13.16 -21.41 -32.06
CA ARG A 841 -14.13 -21.98 -33.03
C ARG A 841 -14.66 -20.93 -34.00
N LEU A 842 -14.53 -19.65 -33.63
CA LEU A 842 -14.80 -18.49 -34.45
C LEU A 842 -13.56 -17.60 -34.48
N ARG A 843 -13.11 -17.22 -35.67
CA ARG A 843 -12.16 -16.12 -35.87
C ARG A 843 -12.90 -14.97 -36.53
N ILE A 844 -12.73 -13.76 -36.01
CA ILE A 844 -13.31 -12.55 -36.57
C ILE A 844 -12.23 -11.48 -36.77
N LYS A 845 -12.25 -10.81 -37.92
CA LYS A 845 -11.37 -9.67 -38.23
C LYS A 845 -12.24 -8.51 -38.72
N ALA A 846 -12.20 -7.39 -38.00
CA ALA A 846 -12.92 -6.15 -38.32
C ALA A 846 -12.29 -4.97 -37.58
N ALA A 847 -12.69 -3.74 -37.91
CA ALA A 847 -12.34 -2.56 -37.11
C ALA A 847 -12.97 -2.67 -35.71
N PHE A 848 -12.27 -2.16 -34.70
CA PHE A 848 -12.70 -2.27 -33.29
C PHE A 848 -14.09 -1.66 -33.04
N ALA A 849 -14.39 -0.52 -33.68
CA ALA A 849 -15.70 0.12 -33.60
C ALA A 849 -16.84 -0.77 -34.15
N ASP A 850 -16.60 -1.50 -35.24
CA ASP A 850 -17.57 -2.43 -35.82
C ASP A 850 -17.78 -3.65 -34.92
N LEU A 851 -16.72 -4.15 -34.25
CA LEU A 851 -16.81 -5.25 -33.28
C LEU A 851 -17.66 -4.90 -32.06
N LEU A 852 -17.47 -3.70 -31.48
CA LEU A 852 -18.28 -3.23 -30.34
C LEU A 852 -19.76 -3.10 -30.73
N LYS A 853 -20.01 -2.63 -31.96
CA LYS A 853 -21.37 -2.48 -32.48
C LYS A 853 -22.05 -3.83 -32.70
N LEU A 854 -21.33 -4.82 -33.25
CA LEU A 854 -21.82 -6.20 -33.40
C LEU A 854 -22.03 -6.91 -32.06
N GLN A 855 -21.25 -6.60 -31.01
CA GLN A 855 -21.47 -7.15 -29.67
C GLN A 855 -22.80 -6.71 -29.04
N SER A 856 -23.36 -5.57 -29.45
CA SER A 856 -24.67 -5.12 -28.97
C SER A 856 -25.81 -6.10 -29.31
N LEU A 857 -25.65 -6.92 -30.36
CA LEU A 857 -26.61 -7.96 -30.76
C LEU A 857 -26.73 -9.11 -29.75
N ASN A 858 -25.75 -9.29 -28.86
CA ASN A 858 -25.78 -10.32 -27.83
C ASN A 858 -26.35 -9.81 -26.48
N ARG A 859 -26.52 -8.49 -26.34
CA ARG A 859 -27.04 -7.84 -25.13
C ARG A 859 -28.53 -7.46 -25.24
N LEU A 860 -29.05 -7.45 -26.46
CA LEU A 860 -30.45 -7.26 -26.86
C LEU A 860 -31.05 -8.62 -27.22
#